data_AF-A0AB38N114-F1
#
_entry.id   AF-A0AB38N114-F1
#
_cell.length_a   1.000
_cell.length_b   1.000
_cell.length_c   1.000
_cell.angle_alpha   90.00
_cell.angle_beta   90.00
_cell.angle_gamma   90.00
#
_symmetry.space_group_name_H-M   'P 1'
#
loop_
_entity.id
_entity.type
_entity.pdbx_description
1 polymer ?
#
loop_
_entity_poly.entity_id
_entity_poly.type
_entity_poly.pdbx_seq_one_letter_code
_entity_poly.pdbx_strand_id
1 'polypeptide(L)'
;MPPKRDAEEAALDNNNDTQKEASSLNKFGLPKKKFYRQRAHANPFSDHQLDVPLHPHHKDWAAHFPAYADELKSRTKGVEMADVGCGFGGLIVSLAPRFPNTLMLGMEIRPQVTQYVHDRITGLRNLAEKGETEMPAKLESQADGKGGYQNASVIRANAMKFLPNFFEKGQLKKIFFLFPDPHFKARKHKARIITQTLLSEYAYVLAPNAMLFNITDVPDLFSWMQMHLEKHPLFERIPDEELSEEDQVALSCVKSETEEGKKSSASSPVHITPKVIHIFPMTMSAVFLVELNQSKKAIVKLYDRRTAFSLRKTMIREIKTSNNKTREHDYRRFIETGFADTLNSTTYAGTSGEDEVFIHRACINLFNTELGAYEKLKILQGSSIPILYGVVTLRISETSQTRQRYFDIPGLMLEYVEGYNLLDASLFVQKEEVKRLTFESTRVLAQIGALGVHNRKPHPSQILIRHERPVFLDFAISRLRDDFESQEEWYDKTKSAEGTLESVLAEILARDEEMFNDDVTRTPVAKSFKDIRKYIPPLASQAGVKVLDMGGNAVDAAIAVSAALNVTEPCSTGIGGDMFLLYYSASDKKVHGLNGSGRSPSALTLEKAREIGLDGTEIPFDNINAVTVPGAPAGWCDAYDAFSSKKVSLKQVLEPAIRLARNGYPVHQITAEQWSRSEELIKNASPNAEEMLLDGRAPKEGEILYMPTLAQTFEEVAEHGKKGFYEGRIANEIVKLVQSRGGLLTLEDLSSHTSTFVEPMKYTYADEYVVHECPPNGQGLTALIALGILESCEKLEYLHFLIESLRLAFADTRYYVCDPSKTNFDFKQLLEREYLDSRARLIKKDAISKVRHGSPANSSDTVYFTVADEEGNVASFINSNYAGFGTGAVPKGCGFTLQNRGSNFTLEDNHPNVLDGNKRPYHTIIPAICTKKSTNELFMSWSVMGSFNQPQGQVQTLLNVLRGFTPQEALDAPRFCIGAKKPSKIVPHNTPILSKEAELESSLADSEINSEVNIEEGVNENTIKQLRKMGHDVRISRGLQREICGRGQIIKKTSKDVWSAGSDMRADGCAIAQI
;
A
#
# COMPACT_ATOMS: atom_id res chain seq x y z
N MET A 1 0.76 55.50 -23.07
CA MET A 1 -0.64 55.97 -23.07
C MET A 1 -1.56 54.75 -22.96
N PRO A 2 -2.70 54.89 -22.27
CA PRO A 2 -3.02 54.08 -21.11
C PRO A 2 -4.44 53.47 -21.26
N PRO A 3 -5.00 52.82 -20.22
CA PRO A 3 -6.23 52.03 -20.25
C PRO A 3 -7.47 52.88 -19.97
N LYS A 4 -8.67 52.29 -20.08
CA LYS A 4 -9.92 52.53 -19.30
C LYS A 4 -11.08 51.78 -19.98
N ARG A 5 -11.75 50.83 -19.32
CA ARG A 5 -12.68 50.90 -18.16
C ARG A 5 -14.13 50.98 -18.63
N ASP A 6 -14.86 49.98 -18.12
CA ASP A 6 -16.15 50.08 -17.45
C ASP A 6 -17.43 50.32 -18.25
N ALA A 7 -18.41 49.48 -17.85
CA ALA A 7 -19.83 49.72 -17.78
C ALA A 7 -20.62 49.73 -19.10
N GLU A 8 -21.37 48.65 -19.31
CA GLU A 8 -22.83 48.80 -19.37
C GLU A 8 -23.51 47.57 -18.75
N GLU A 9 -24.11 47.82 -17.58
CA GLU A 9 -25.16 47.05 -16.95
C GLU A 9 -26.44 47.11 -17.78
N ALA A 10 -27.23 46.02 -17.69
CA ALA A 10 -28.68 45.99 -17.75
C ALA A 10 -29.40 46.44 -19.04
N ALA A 11 -29.96 45.46 -19.77
CA ALA A 11 -31.42 45.34 -19.97
C ALA A 11 -31.75 44.14 -20.87
N LEU A 12 -32.50 43.19 -20.30
CA LEU A 12 -33.55 42.39 -20.92
C LEU A 12 -33.52 42.19 -22.44
N ASP A 13 -33.25 40.95 -22.86
CA ASP A 13 -34.11 40.34 -23.88
C ASP A 13 -34.34 38.85 -23.57
N ASN A 14 -35.14 38.60 -22.53
CA ASN A 14 -35.63 37.28 -22.08
C ASN A 14 -36.58 36.58 -23.09
N ASN A 15 -36.60 37.03 -24.35
CA ASN A 15 -37.45 36.45 -25.40
C ASN A 15 -36.66 35.63 -26.45
N ASN A 16 -35.32 35.71 -26.49
CA ASN A 16 -34.53 35.00 -27.51
C ASN A 16 -34.05 33.60 -27.09
N ASP A 17 -33.82 33.35 -25.80
CA ASP A 17 -33.43 32.00 -25.32
C ASP A 17 -34.62 31.04 -25.29
N THR A 18 -35.81 31.53 -24.96
CA THR A 18 -37.07 30.75 -25.04
C THR A 18 -37.43 30.37 -26.48
N GLN A 19 -37.10 31.21 -27.47
CA GLN A 19 -37.29 30.86 -28.90
C GLN A 19 -36.24 29.86 -29.40
N LYS A 20 -34.98 29.95 -28.94
CA LYS A 20 -33.94 28.93 -29.25
C LYS A 20 -34.25 27.58 -28.61
N GLU A 21 -34.70 27.56 -27.36
CA GLU A 21 -35.15 26.35 -26.65
C GLU A 21 -36.40 25.73 -27.31
N ALA A 22 -37.40 26.51 -27.69
CA ALA A 22 -38.57 25.98 -28.40
C ALA A 22 -38.20 25.39 -29.79
N SER A 23 -37.17 25.94 -30.46
CA SER A 23 -36.71 25.43 -31.76
C SER A 23 -35.97 24.08 -31.68
N SER A 24 -35.34 23.81 -30.53
CA SER A 24 -34.52 22.62 -30.27
C SER A 24 -35.35 21.38 -29.95
N LEU A 25 -36.61 21.59 -29.52
CA LEU A 25 -37.57 20.54 -29.18
C LEU A 25 -38.49 20.18 -30.37
N ASN A 26 -38.95 18.93 -30.44
CA ASN A 26 -39.93 18.47 -31.41
C ASN A 26 -41.36 18.83 -30.98
N LYS A 27 -42.37 18.48 -31.79
CA LYS A 27 -43.78 18.78 -31.51
C LYS A 27 -44.32 18.20 -30.19
N PHE A 28 -43.58 17.28 -29.57
CA PHE A 28 -43.89 16.65 -28.29
C PHE A 28 -42.98 17.16 -27.15
N GLY A 29 -42.21 18.23 -27.36
CA GLY A 29 -41.29 18.76 -26.35
C GLY A 29 -40.02 17.94 -26.11
N LEU A 30 -39.67 16.99 -26.99
CA LEU A 30 -38.44 16.18 -26.88
C LEU A 30 -37.27 16.77 -27.69
N PRO A 31 -36.00 16.62 -27.24
CA PRO A 31 -34.84 17.19 -27.93
C PRO A 31 -34.67 16.62 -29.35
N LYS A 32 -34.29 17.46 -30.31
CA LYS A 32 -33.95 17.04 -31.68
C LYS A 32 -32.45 16.75 -31.81
N LYS A 33 -32.08 15.53 -32.25
CA LYS A 33 -30.67 15.08 -32.46
C LYS A 33 -29.78 16.11 -33.20
N LYS A 34 -30.35 16.89 -34.14
CA LYS A 34 -29.59 17.85 -34.97
C LYS A 34 -28.87 18.94 -34.17
N PHE A 35 -29.28 19.21 -32.93
CA PHE A 35 -28.68 20.24 -32.06
C PHE A 35 -27.62 19.71 -31.09
N TYR A 36 -27.38 18.38 -31.05
CA TYR A 36 -26.47 17.72 -30.12
C TYR A 36 -25.35 16.95 -30.85
N ARG A 37 -24.91 17.49 -31.99
CA ARG A 37 -23.97 16.82 -32.91
C ARG A 37 -22.53 16.86 -32.40
N GLN A 38 -22.02 15.70 -31.99
CA GLN A 38 -20.60 15.48 -31.68
C GLN A 38 -19.99 14.43 -32.61
N ARG A 39 -18.67 14.50 -32.87
CA ARG A 39 -17.96 13.47 -33.64
C ARG A 39 -18.20 12.08 -33.03
N ALA A 40 -18.51 11.10 -33.87
CA ALA A 40 -18.81 9.73 -33.45
C ALA A 40 -17.64 9.05 -32.71
N HIS A 41 -16.43 9.54 -32.92
CA HIS A 41 -15.21 8.94 -32.40
C HIS A 41 -14.63 9.79 -31.27
N ALA A 42 -14.60 9.22 -30.07
CA ALA A 42 -13.90 9.75 -28.92
C ALA A 42 -12.79 8.75 -28.51
N ASN A 43 -11.65 9.27 -28.07
CA ASN A 43 -10.54 8.43 -27.63
C ASN A 43 -10.82 7.99 -26.18
N PRO A 44 -11.00 6.69 -25.90
CA PRO A 44 -11.29 6.21 -24.54
C PRO A 44 -10.11 6.45 -23.58
N PHE A 45 -8.92 6.76 -24.08
CA PHE A 45 -7.76 7.12 -23.26
C PHE A 45 -7.61 8.62 -23.03
N SER A 46 -8.40 9.46 -23.69
CA SER A 46 -8.36 10.90 -23.46
C SER A 46 -8.77 11.23 -22.03
N ASP A 47 -8.06 12.17 -21.43
CA ASP A 47 -8.29 12.62 -20.07
C ASP A 47 -9.49 13.58 -20.06
N HIS A 48 -10.66 13.01 -19.83
CA HIS A 48 -11.89 13.74 -19.68
C HIS A 48 -12.10 14.00 -18.18
N GLN A 49 -12.44 15.23 -17.77
CA GLN A 49 -13.02 15.46 -16.45
C GLN A 49 -14.35 14.69 -16.39
N LEU A 50 -14.31 13.49 -15.79
CA LEU A 50 -15.45 12.60 -15.58
C LEU A 50 -15.73 12.55 -14.08
N ASP A 51 -17.00 12.59 -13.71
CA ASP A 51 -17.46 12.42 -12.34
C ASP A 51 -17.46 10.92 -11.97
N VAL A 52 -16.31 10.45 -11.46
CA VAL A 52 -16.09 9.05 -11.11
C VAL A 52 -16.13 8.88 -9.60
N PRO A 53 -17.02 8.04 -9.05
CA PRO A 53 -17.09 7.76 -7.62
C PRO A 53 -15.85 6.97 -7.17
N LEU A 54 -15.40 7.15 -5.92
CA LEU A 54 -14.26 6.41 -5.38
C LEU A 54 -14.56 4.91 -5.17
N HIS A 55 -15.82 4.57 -4.90
CA HIS A 55 -16.35 3.21 -4.73
C HIS A 55 -17.82 3.22 -5.17
N PRO A 56 -18.44 2.09 -5.60
CA PRO A 56 -19.86 2.03 -5.97
C PRO A 56 -20.79 2.66 -4.92
N HIS A 57 -20.45 2.48 -3.65
CA HIS A 57 -21.14 3.06 -2.49
C HIS A 57 -21.17 4.59 -2.42
N HIS A 58 -20.25 5.28 -3.11
CA HIS A 58 -20.18 6.73 -3.17
C HIS A 58 -20.95 7.32 -4.35
N LYS A 59 -21.51 6.48 -5.24
CA LYS A 59 -22.36 6.97 -6.32
C LYS A 59 -23.79 7.16 -5.83
N ASP A 60 -24.23 8.42 -5.76
CA ASP A 60 -25.64 8.73 -5.47
C ASP A 60 -26.51 8.45 -6.70
N TRP A 61 -27.13 7.27 -6.72
CA TRP A 61 -28.08 6.89 -7.77
C TRP A 61 -29.46 7.53 -7.58
N ALA A 62 -29.82 8.03 -6.39
CA ALA A 62 -31.16 8.56 -6.12
C ALA A 62 -31.45 9.81 -6.96
N ALA A 63 -30.44 10.64 -7.23
CA ALA A 63 -30.55 11.79 -8.14
C ALA A 63 -30.83 11.37 -9.61
N HIS A 64 -30.44 10.16 -10.00
CA HIS A 64 -30.62 9.64 -11.36
C HIS A 64 -31.96 8.94 -11.57
N PHE A 65 -32.53 8.37 -10.51
CA PHE A 65 -33.79 7.63 -10.51
C PHE A 65 -34.72 8.12 -9.38
N PRO A 66 -35.34 9.30 -9.51
CA PRO A 66 -36.09 9.93 -8.41
C PRO A 66 -37.23 9.08 -7.86
N ALA A 67 -37.95 8.34 -8.72
CA ALA A 67 -39.03 7.45 -8.28
C ALA A 67 -38.55 6.21 -7.49
N TYR A 68 -37.24 5.98 -7.44
CA TYR A 68 -36.60 4.88 -6.69
C TYR A 68 -35.63 5.40 -5.62
N ALA A 69 -35.70 6.69 -5.28
CA ALA A 69 -34.72 7.35 -4.42
C ALA A 69 -34.59 6.70 -3.04
N ASP A 70 -35.71 6.30 -2.44
CA ASP A 70 -35.71 5.66 -1.13
C ASP A 70 -35.07 4.27 -1.18
N GLU A 71 -35.40 3.47 -2.20
CA GLU A 71 -34.83 2.12 -2.39
C GLU A 71 -33.34 2.14 -2.72
N LEU A 72 -32.87 3.21 -3.37
CA LEU A 72 -31.45 3.42 -3.68
C LEU A 72 -30.67 3.91 -2.45
N LYS A 73 -31.26 4.77 -1.62
CA LYS A 73 -30.67 5.22 -0.34
C LYS A 73 -30.62 4.08 0.69
N SER A 74 -31.64 3.24 0.74
CA SER A 74 -31.67 2.04 1.60
C SER A 74 -30.90 0.85 1.02
N ARG A 75 -30.36 0.98 -0.20
CA ARG A 75 -29.61 -0.07 -0.93
C ARG A 75 -30.38 -1.37 -1.14
N THR A 76 -31.71 -1.30 -1.14
CA THR A 76 -32.57 -2.44 -1.47
C THR A 76 -32.74 -2.59 -2.98
N LYS A 77 -32.27 -1.61 -3.77
CA LYS A 77 -32.27 -1.63 -5.23
C LYS A 77 -31.00 -1.00 -5.78
N GLY A 78 -30.54 -1.47 -6.93
CA GLY A 78 -29.38 -0.93 -7.64
C GLY A 78 -29.61 -0.94 -9.15
N VAL A 79 -28.67 -0.36 -9.89
CA VAL A 79 -28.66 -0.45 -11.36
C VAL A 79 -28.35 -1.89 -11.75
N GLU A 80 -29.18 -2.50 -12.60
CA GLU A 80 -29.05 -3.90 -13.02
C GLU A 80 -28.72 -4.04 -14.52
N MET A 81 -28.89 -2.98 -15.31
CA MET A 81 -28.55 -2.97 -16.74
C MET A 81 -27.66 -1.78 -17.11
N ALA A 82 -26.59 -2.03 -17.86
CA ALA A 82 -25.69 -0.99 -18.34
C ALA A 82 -25.55 -1.00 -19.87
N ASP A 83 -25.90 0.11 -20.52
CA ASP A 83 -25.72 0.32 -21.96
C ASP A 83 -24.44 1.16 -22.19
N VAL A 84 -23.34 0.47 -22.51
CA VAL A 84 -22.01 1.04 -22.64
C VAL A 84 -21.80 1.55 -24.06
N GLY A 85 -21.59 2.86 -24.18
CA GLY A 85 -21.58 3.55 -25.47
C GLY A 85 -22.99 3.77 -26.02
N CYS A 86 -23.96 4.10 -25.15
CA CYS A 86 -25.40 4.17 -25.46
C CYS A 86 -25.82 5.08 -26.63
N GLY A 87 -24.90 5.89 -27.18
CA GLY A 87 -25.18 6.78 -28.29
C GLY A 87 -26.32 7.74 -27.96
N PHE A 88 -27.23 7.99 -28.90
CA PHE A 88 -28.39 8.86 -28.66
C PHE A 88 -29.52 8.15 -27.86
N GLY A 89 -29.20 7.13 -27.06
CA GLY A 89 -30.10 6.48 -26.10
C GLY A 89 -31.22 5.68 -26.75
N GLY A 90 -31.00 5.15 -27.95
CA GLY A 90 -32.01 4.36 -28.67
C GLY A 90 -32.42 3.11 -27.90
N LEU A 91 -31.44 2.34 -27.44
CA LEU A 91 -31.67 1.09 -26.71
C LEU A 91 -32.35 1.32 -25.36
N ILE A 92 -31.78 2.18 -24.51
CA ILE A 92 -32.30 2.46 -23.16
C ILE A 92 -33.76 2.93 -23.21
N VAL A 93 -34.10 3.83 -24.14
CA VAL A 93 -35.48 4.31 -24.29
C VAL A 93 -36.42 3.18 -24.75
N SER A 94 -35.94 2.21 -25.51
CA SER A 94 -36.78 1.08 -25.91
C SER A 94 -36.91 0.02 -24.81
N LEU A 95 -35.87 -0.19 -24.00
CA LEU A 95 -35.88 -1.11 -22.87
C LEU A 95 -36.73 -0.57 -21.71
N ALA A 96 -36.65 0.71 -21.38
CA ALA A 96 -37.31 1.31 -20.23
C ALA A 96 -38.80 0.89 -20.02
N PRO A 97 -39.71 1.00 -21.02
CA PRO A 97 -41.10 0.58 -20.85
C PRO A 97 -41.31 -0.94 -20.83
N ARG A 98 -40.35 -1.72 -21.35
CA ARG A 98 -40.42 -3.19 -21.39
C ARG A 98 -39.91 -3.83 -20.10
N PHE A 99 -39.10 -3.09 -19.34
CA PHE A 99 -38.50 -3.52 -18.08
C PHE A 99 -38.81 -2.52 -16.95
N PRO A 100 -40.08 -2.22 -16.67
CA PRO A 100 -40.48 -1.08 -15.83
C PRO A 100 -39.92 -1.13 -14.40
N ASN A 101 -39.51 -2.30 -13.92
CA ASN A 101 -38.95 -2.50 -12.59
C ASN A 101 -37.42 -2.58 -12.54
N THR A 102 -36.74 -2.55 -13.68
CA THR A 102 -35.28 -2.70 -13.75
C THR A 102 -34.61 -1.37 -14.00
N LEU A 103 -33.69 -0.99 -13.10
CA LEU A 103 -32.92 0.24 -13.25
C LEU A 103 -31.83 0.05 -14.32
N MET A 104 -31.84 0.92 -15.31
CA MET A 104 -30.92 0.87 -16.45
C MET A 104 -30.17 2.18 -16.64
N LEU A 105 -28.89 2.05 -16.98
CA LEU A 105 -27.98 3.18 -17.07
C LEU A 105 -27.24 3.20 -18.40
N GLY A 106 -27.32 4.33 -19.10
CA GLY A 106 -26.45 4.62 -20.22
C GLY A 106 -25.12 5.19 -19.76
N MET A 107 -24.02 4.64 -20.29
CA MET A 107 -22.67 5.16 -20.07
C MET A 107 -22.13 5.68 -21.40
N GLU A 108 -21.89 6.98 -21.50
CA GLU A 108 -21.41 7.60 -22.73
C GLU A 108 -20.25 8.57 -22.42
N ILE A 109 -19.22 8.59 -23.25
CA ILE A 109 -18.04 9.45 -23.03
C ILE A 109 -18.22 10.86 -23.65
N ARG A 110 -19.10 10.98 -24.64
CA ARG A 110 -19.37 12.20 -25.40
C ARG A 110 -20.38 13.12 -24.68
N PRO A 111 -19.96 14.28 -24.16
CA PRO A 111 -20.82 15.14 -23.34
C PRO A 111 -22.11 15.61 -24.03
N GLN A 112 -22.07 15.98 -25.33
CA GLN A 112 -23.29 16.42 -26.02
C GLN A 112 -24.28 15.28 -26.24
N VAL A 113 -23.77 14.07 -26.39
CA VAL A 113 -24.58 12.86 -26.57
C VAL A 113 -25.20 12.45 -25.24
N THR A 114 -24.42 12.45 -24.15
CA THR A 114 -24.93 12.26 -22.79
C THR A 114 -26.04 13.26 -22.46
N GLN A 115 -25.85 14.55 -22.77
CA GLN A 115 -26.86 15.58 -22.51
C GLN A 115 -28.15 15.33 -23.30
N TYR A 116 -28.04 14.98 -24.60
CA TYR A 116 -29.22 14.63 -25.40
C TYR A 116 -30.04 13.50 -24.77
N VAL A 117 -29.37 12.44 -24.31
CA VAL A 117 -30.04 11.28 -23.72
C VAL A 117 -30.71 11.67 -22.39
N HIS A 118 -30.05 12.49 -21.58
CA HIS A 118 -30.61 13.02 -20.33
C HIS A 118 -31.88 13.85 -20.60
N ASP A 119 -31.82 14.81 -21.52
CA ASP A 119 -32.95 15.67 -21.88
C ASP A 119 -34.11 14.84 -22.48
N ARG A 120 -33.78 13.80 -23.26
CA ARG A 120 -34.76 12.90 -23.86
C ARG A 120 -35.48 12.06 -22.82
N ILE A 121 -34.75 11.47 -21.86
CA ILE A 121 -35.34 10.68 -20.77
C ILE A 121 -36.23 11.59 -19.89
N THR A 122 -35.76 12.79 -19.56
CA THR A 122 -36.51 13.77 -18.77
C THR A 122 -37.82 14.19 -19.46
N GLY A 123 -37.75 14.53 -20.76
CA GLY A 123 -38.95 14.86 -21.54
C GLY A 123 -39.94 13.70 -21.62
N LEU A 124 -39.44 12.46 -21.76
CA LEU A 124 -40.30 11.26 -21.78
C LEU A 124 -40.96 10.98 -20.43
N ARG A 125 -40.27 11.20 -19.29
CA ARG A 125 -40.87 11.13 -17.95
C ARG A 125 -42.01 12.14 -17.79
N ASN A 126 -41.78 13.39 -18.20
CA ASN A 126 -42.78 14.46 -18.13
C ASN A 126 -44.02 14.17 -19.00
N LEU A 127 -43.84 13.57 -20.18
CA LEU A 127 -44.97 13.18 -21.05
C LEU A 127 -45.77 12.02 -20.44
N ALA A 128 -45.07 11.04 -19.83
CA ALA A 128 -45.72 9.92 -19.16
C ALA A 128 -46.60 10.39 -17.98
N GLU A 129 -46.13 11.36 -17.19
CA GLU A 129 -46.88 11.95 -16.07
C GLU A 129 -48.14 12.72 -16.51
N LYS A 130 -48.14 13.27 -17.73
CA LYS A 130 -49.28 14.04 -18.28
C LYS A 130 -50.36 13.18 -18.95
N GLY A 131 -50.14 11.88 -19.12
CA GLY A 131 -51.12 10.96 -19.72
C GLY A 131 -51.44 11.23 -21.20
N GLU A 132 -50.52 11.86 -21.94
CA GLU A 132 -50.73 12.18 -23.36
C GLU A 132 -50.71 10.90 -24.23
N THR A 133 -51.83 10.62 -24.92
CA THR A 133 -52.13 9.33 -25.58
C THR A 133 -51.70 9.22 -27.05
N GLU A 134 -51.07 10.24 -27.64
CA GLU A 134 -50.71 10.26 -29.08
C GLU A 134 -49.31 9.70 -29.42
N MET A 135 -48.63 8.97 -28.52
CA MET A 135 -47.28 8.41 -28.75
C MET A 135 -47.25 6.87 -28.92
N PRO A 136 -46.29 6.32 -29.67
CA PRO A 136 -46.25 4.90 -30.05
C PRO A 136 -45.63 4.02 -28.96
N ALA A 137 -46.29 3.90 -27.82
CA ALA A 137 -46.23 2.79 -26.85
C ALA A 137 -47.13 3.19 -25.69
N LYS A 138 -48.03 2.31 -25.23
CA LYS A 138 -48.88 2.57 -24.06
C LYS A 138 -47.99 2.93 -22.86
N LEU A 139 -48.01 4.21 -22.49
CA LEU A 139 -47.32 4.79 -21.34
C LEU A 139 -48.29 4.76 -20.17
N GLU A 140 -48.38 3.63 -19.47
CA GLU A 140 -49.09 3.58 -18.21
C GLU A 140 -48.05 3.70 -17.08
N SER A 141 -48.10 4.79 -16.33
CA SER A 141 -47.48 4.85 -15.01
C SER A 141 -48.15 3.79 -14.13
N GLN A 142 -47.36 2.98 -13.42
CA GLN A 142 -47.89 2.04 -12.45
C GLN A 142 -48.53 2.81 -11.28
N ALA A 143 -49.47 2.18 -10.58
CA ALA A 143 -50.26 2.80 -9.51
C ALA A 143 -49.41 3.31 -8.33
N ASP A 144 -48.15 2.88 -8.22
CA ASP A 144 -47.15 3.28 -7.23
C ASP A 144 -46.23 4.41 -7.69
N GLY A 145 -46.49 5.01 -8.86
CA GLY A 145 -45.66 6.06 -9.45
C GLY A 145 -44.41 5.57 -10.19
N LYS A 146 -44.22 4.24 -10.32
CA LYS A 146 -43.10 3.63 -11.05
C LYS A 146 -43.49 3.37 -12.51
N GLY A 147 -42.51 3.16 -13.40
CA GLY A 147 -42.73 3.06 -14.85
C GLY A 147 -42.51 4.39 -15.59
N GLY A 148 -43.04 4.56 -16.81
CA GLY A 148 -42.95 5.85 -17.53
C GLY A 148 -41.53 6.43 -17.71
N TYR A 149 -40.52 5.57 -17.94
CA TYR A 149 -39.08 5.94 -18.04
C TYR A 149 -38.41 6.38 -16.74
N GLN A 150 -39.06 6.24 -15.59
CA GLN A 150 -38.45 6.53 -14.28
C GLN A 150 -37.29 5.58 -13.93
N ASN A 151 -37.22 4.43 -14.60
CA ASN A 151 -36.21 3.39 -14.43
C ASN A 151 -34.97 3.54 -15.33
N ALA A 152 -34.89 4.59 -16.15
CA ALA A 152 -33.78 4.81 -17.08
C ALA A 152 -33.00 6.09 -16.76
N SER A 153 -31.67 6.07 -16.84
CA SER A 153 -30.82 7.26 -16.70
C SER A 153 -29.57 7.17 -17.58
N VAL A 154 -28.76 8.23 -17.59
CA VAL A 154 -27.48 8.29 -18.32
C VAL A 154 -26.43 9.05 -17.53
N ILE A 155 -25.18 8.60 -17.61
CA ILE A 155 -24.01 9.29 -17.06
C ILE A 155 -22.91 9.45 -18.10
N ARG A 156 -22.05 10.45 -17.87
CA ARG A 156 -20.82 10.59 -18.62
C ARG A 156 -19.73 9.74 -17.96
N ALA A 157 -19.40 8.59 -18.53
CA ALA A 157 -18.50 7.62 -17.88
C ALA A 157 -17.68 6.79 -18.86
N ASN A 158 -16.54 6.28 -18.38
CA ASN A 158 -15.61 5.45 -19.14
C ASN A 158 -15.53 4.03 -18.57
N ALA A 159 -16.27 3.10 -19.19
CA ALA A 159 -16.33 1.71 -18.79
C ALA A 159 -15.01 0.93 -18.96
N MET A 160 -14.03 1.43 -19.74
CA MET A 160 -12.72 0.78 -19.87
C MET A 160 -11.76 1.09 -18.71
N LYS A 161 -12.06 2.10 -17.89
CA LYS A 161 -11.17 2.54 -16.80
C LYS A 161 -11.78 2.38 -15.42
N PHE A 162 -13.09 2.57 -15.30
CA PHE A 162 -13.72 2.84 -14.01
C PHE A 162 -15.02 2.06 -13.79
N LEU A 163 -15.29 0.99 -14.55
CA LEU A 163 -16.54 0.23 -14.41
C LEU A 163 -16.73 -0.32 -12.97
N PRO A 164 -15.70 -0.88 -12.28
CA PRO A 164 -15.82 -1.33 -10.90
C PRO A 164 -16.04 -0.21 -9.88
N ASN A 165 -15.81 1.06 -10.26
CA ASN A 165 -16.09 2.20 -9.40
C ASN A 165 -17.58 2.52 -9.35
N PHE A 166 -18.35 2.17 -10.39
CA PHE A 166 -19.79 2.48 -10.46
C PHE A 166 -20.68 1.34 -9.95
N PHE A 167 -20.22 0.09 -10.02
CA PHE A 167 -21.03 -1.10 -9.73
C PHE A 167 -20.33 -2.05 -8.77
N GLU A 168 -21.09 -2.58 -7.81
CA GLU A 168 -20.66 -3.62 -6.89
C GLU A 168 -20.43 -4.96 -7.62
N LYS A 169 -19.72 -5.88 -6.96
CA LYS A 169 -19.50 -7.22 -7.50
C LYS A 169 -20.84 -7.92 -7.75
N GLY A 170 -21.06 -8.41 -8.96
CA GLY A 170 -22.28 -9.13 -9.30
C GLY A 170 -23.54 -8.28 -9.41
N GLN A 171 -23.43 -6.94 -9.45
CA GLN A 171 -24.60 -6.05 -9.45
C GLN A 171 -25.38 -6.07 -10.78
N LEU A 172 -24.71 -6.18 -11.93
CA LEU A 172 -25.32 -6.09 -13.25
C LEU A 172 -25.84 -7.45 -13.73
N LYS A 173 -27.08 -7.47 -14.22
CA LYS A 173 -27.71 -8.63 -14.88
C LYS A 173 -27.56 -8.59 -16.40
N LYS A 174 -27.45 -7.41 -16.99
CA LYS A 174 -27.22 -7.24 -18.44
C LYS A 174 -26.25 -6.10 -18.72
N ILE A 175 -25.30 -6.32 -19.62
CA ILE A 175 -24.41 -5.27 -20.13
C ILE A 175 -24.40 -5.28 -21.65
N PHE A 176 -24.48 -4.10 -22.27
CA PHE A 176 -24.55 -3.93 -23.71
C PHE A 176 -23.33 -3.18 -24.22
N PHE A 177 -22.64 -3.73 -25.21
CA PHE A 177 -21.50 -3.12 -25.91
C PHE A 177 -21.84 -2.98 -27.40
N LEU A 178 -22.52 -1.88 -27.77
CA LEU A 178 -23.16 -1.73 -29.09
C LEU A 178 -22.51 -0.66 -29.98
N PHE A 179 -21.27 -0.27 -29.69
CA PHE A 179 -20.60 0.85 -30.35
C PHE A 179 -19.63 0.41 -31.48
N PRO A 180 -19.60 1.12 -32.63
CA PRO A 180 -18.66 0.86 -33.72
C PRO A 180 -17.28 1.48 -33.44
N ASP A 181 -16.24 0.65 -33.33
CA ASP A 181 -14.85 1.10 -33.14
C ASP A 181 -14.38 2.02 -34.30
N PRO A 182 -13.82 3.22 -34.02
CA PRO A 182 -13.24 4.14 -35.00
C PRO A 182 -12.00 3.60 -35.72
N HIS A 183 -12.23 2.76 -36.74
CA HIS A 183 -11.24 2.09 -37.58
C HIS A 183 -10.53 0.93 -36.87
N PHE A 184 -10.81 -0.29 -37.33
CA PHE A 184 -10.08 -1.52 -37.00
C PHE A 184 -8.65 -1.51 -37.60
N LYS A 185 -7.84 -0.52 -37.21
CA LYS A 185 -6.43 -0.39 -37.61
C LYS A 185 -5.58 -1.12 -36.57
N ALA A 186 -4.61 -1.94 -37.01
CA ALA A 186 -3.71 -2.68 -36.13
C ALA A 186 -3.06 -1.82 -35.02
N ARG A 187 -2.72 -0.56 -35.35
CA ARG A 187 -2.14 0.43 -34.41
C ARG A 187 -3.07 0.86 -33.26
N LYS A 188 -4.37 0.57 -33.32
CA LYS A 188 -5.39 1.01 -32.36
C LYS A 188 -5.94 -0.13 -31.49
N HIS A 189 -5.36 -1.34 -31.54
CA HIS A 189 -5.86 -2.49 -30.79
C HIS A 189 -6.01 -2.25 -29.28
N LYS A 190 -5.19 -1.36 -28.70
CA LYS A 190 -5.29 -0.98 -27.29
C LYS A 190 -6.60 -0.30 -26.93
N ALA A 191 -7.24 0.41 -27.86
CA ALA A 191 -8.49 1.15 -27.62
C ALA A 191 -9.76 0.29 -27.73
N ARG A 192 -9.62 -1.04 -27.83
CA ARG A 192 -10.74 -1.97 -27.97
C ARG A 192 -11.33 -2.30 -26.60
N ILE A 193 -12.65 -2.23 -26.52
CA ILE A 193 -13.39 -2.42 -25.26
C ILE A 193 -13.51 -3.90 -24.85
N ILE A 194 -13.44 -4.84 -25.80
CA ILE A 194 -13.42 -6.28 -25.52
C ILE A 194 -11.99 -6.81 -25.65
N THR A 195 -11.39 -7.17 -24.51
CA THR A 195 -10.05 -7.79 -24.39
C THR A 195 -10.05 -8.78 -23.21
N GLN A 196 -9.09 -9.71 -23.12
CA GLN A 196 -9.05 -10.71 -22.03
C GLN A 196 -9.05 -10.06 -20.63
N THR A 197 -8.26 -9.01 -20.44
CA THR A 197 -8.16 -8.30 -19.16
C THR A 197 -9.46 -7.58 -18.78
N LEU A 198 -10.04 -6.82 -19.71
CA LEU A 198 -11.29 -6.09 -19.45
C LEU A 198 -12.47 -7.03 -19.22
N LEU A 199 -12.49 -8.20 -19.88
CA LEU A 199 -13.53 -9.20 -19.64
C LEU A 199 -13.53 -9.72 -18.21
N SER A 200 -12.37 -9.82 -17.55
CA SER A 200 -12.30 -10.15 -16.12
C SER A 200 -12.93 -9.06 -15.24
N GLU A 201 -12.71 -7.78 -15.57
CA GLU A 201 -13.34 -6.66 -14.86
C GLU A 201 -14.85 -6.55 -15.13
N TYR A 202 -15.30 -6.88 -16.34
CA TYR A 202 -16.72 -6.91 -16.69
C TYR A 202 -17.41 -8.07 -15.98
N ALA A 203 -16.76 -9.24 -15.91
CA ALA A 203 -17.26 -10.37 -15.14
C ALA A 203 -17.34 -10.08 -13.64
N TYR A 204 -16.47 -9.21 -13.10
CA TYR A 204 -16.53 -8.81 -11.69
C TYR A 204 -17.85 -8.10 -11.35
N VAL A 205 -18.30 -7.16 -12.19
CA VAL A 205 -19.54 -6.41 -11.96
C VAL A 205 -20.81 -7.14 -12.42
N LEU A 206 -20.68 -8.23 -13.18
CA LEU A 206 -21.79 -9.04 -13.70
C LEU A 206 -22.16 -10.16 -12.71
N ALA A 207 -23.47 -10.36 -12.50
CA ALA A 207 -23.98 -11.49 -11.74
C ALA A 207 -23.69 -12.82 -12.48
N PRO A 208 -23.63 -13.97 -11.77
CA PRO A 208 -23.70 -15.27 -12.44
C PRO A 208 -24.94 -15.34 -13.34
N ASN A 209 -24.79 -15.90 -14.53
CA ASN A 209 -25.80 -15.94 -15.60
C ASN A 209 -26.20 -14.58 -16.18
N ALA A 210 -25.53 -13.48 -15.81
CA ALA A 210 -25.77 -12.20 -16.46
C ALA A 210 -25.35 -12.25 -17.93
N MET A 211 -26.08 -11.50 -18.76
CA MET A 211 -25.89 -11.50 -20.21
C MET A 211 -25.05 -10.30 -20.65
N LEU A 212 -24.05 -10.57 -21.48
CA LEU A 212 -23.38 -9.55 -22.27
C LEU A 212 -23.99 -9.56 -23.68
N PHE A 213 -24.35 -8.41 -24.22
CA PHE A 213 -24.84 -8.28 -25.59
C PHE A 213 -23.86 -7.41 -26.39
N ASN A 214 -23.45 -7.88 -27.56
CA ASN A 214 -22.70 -7.06 -28.51
C ASN A 214 -23.29 -7.15 -29.92
N ILE A 215 -23.25 -6.05 -30.66
CA ILE A 215 -23.65 -6.00 -32.07
C ILE A 215 -22.71 -5.05 -32.81
N THR A 216 -22.30 -5.41 -34.03
CA THR A 216 -21.47 -4.56 -34.87
C THR A 216 -21.72 -4.79 -36.34
N ASP A 217 -21.60 -3.74 -37.15
CA ASP A 217 -21.62 -3.77 -38.61
C ASP A 217 -20.21 -3.98 -39.21
N VAL A 218 -19.18 -4.17 -38.37
CA VAL A 218 -17.78 -4.40 -38.78
C VAL A 218 -17.38 -5.87 -38.55
N PRO A 219 -17.25 -6.71 -39.60
CA PRO A 219 -16.97 -8.15 -39.48
C PRO A 219 -15.67 -8.51 -38.74
N ASP A 220 -14.60 -7.72 -38.93
CA ASP A 220 -13.32 -7.95 -38.25
C ASP A 220 -13.42 -7.68 -36.74
N LEU A 221 -14.20 -6.66 -36.36
CA LEU A 221 -14.46 -6.34 -34.97
C LEU A 221 -15.32 -7.43 -34.32
N PHE A 222 -16.30 -7.97 -35.04
CA PHE A 222 -17.08 -9.12 -34.59
C PHE A 222 -16.18 -10.32 -34.30
N SER A 223 -15.33 -10.71 -35.26
CA SER A 223 -14.39 -11.83 -35.11
C SER A 223 -13.46 -11.64 -33.92
N TRP A 224 -13.01 -10.40 -33.69
CA TRP A 224 -12.20 -10.05 -32.52
C TRP A 224 -12.94 -10.25 -31.21
N MET A 225 -14.16 -9.71 -31.09
CA MET A 225 -14.96 -9.82 -29.88
C MET A 225 -15.32 -11.29 -29.61
N GLN A 226 -15.70 -12.04 -30.65
CA GLN A 226 -15.99 -13.47 -30.58
C GLN A 226 -14.83 -14.26 -30.01
N MET A 227 -13.64 -14.13 -30.61
CA MET A 227 -12.46 -14.84 -30.17
C MET A 227 -12.15 -14.56 -28.69
N HIS A 228 -12.29 -13.32 -28.22
CA HIS A 228 -11.98 -12.98 -26.83
C HIS A 228 -13.01 -13.51 -25.85
N LEU A 229 -14.30 -13.40 -26.18
CA LEU A 229 -15.39 -13.89 -25.34
C LEU A 229 -15.38 -15.42 -25.26
N GLU A 230 -15.20 -16.12 -26.37
CA GLU A 230 -15.14 -17.60 -26.41
C GLU A 230 -13.90 -18.18 -25.73
N LYS A 231 -12.78 -17.44 -25.72
CA LYS A 231 -11.55 -17.86 -25.02
C LYS A 231 -11.56 -17.54 -23.53
N HIS A 232 -12.40 -16.62 -23.06
CA HIS A 232 -12.36 -16.18 -21.68
C HIS A 232 -13.19 -17.15 -20.80
N PRO A 233 -12.59 -17.76 -19.77
CA PRO A 233 -13.20 -18.90 -19.04
C PRO A 233 -14.47 -18.55 -18.25
N LEU A 234 -14.77 -17.26 -18.10
CA LEU A 234 -15.96 -16.77 -17.39
C LEU A 234 -17.17 -16.55 -18.30
N PHE A 235 -17.04 -16.67 -19.62
CA PHE A 235 -18.11 -16.35 -20.58
C PHE A 235 -18.40 -17.54 -21.50
N GLU A 236 -19.67 -17.83 -21.73
CA GLU A 236 -20.13 -18.84 -22.71
C GLU A 236 -21.15 -18.25 -23.65
N ARG A 237 -20.98 -18.44 -24.96
CA ARG A 237 -21.92 -18.00 -25.99
C ARG A 237 -23.24 -18.78 -25.91
N ILE A 238 -24.35 -18.04 -25.90
CA ILE A 238 -25.71 -18.59 -25.92
C ILE A 238 -26.36 -18.38 -27.30
N PRO A 239 -26.87 -19.45 -27.94
CA PRO A 239 -27.69 -19.35 -29.16
C PRO A 239 -28.96 -18.54 -28.95
N ASP A 240 -29.45 -17.86 -29.99
CA ASP A 240 -30.63 -16.98 -29.89
C ASP A 240 -31.90 -17.73 -29.45
N GLU A 241 -32.00 -19.01 -29.84
CA GLU A 241 -33.12 -19.90 -29.52
C GLU A 241 -33.15 -20.31 -28.05
N GLU A 242 -32.02 -20.21 -27.35
CA GLU A 242 -31.84 -20.59 -25.94
C GLU A 242 -31.98 -19.40 -24.98
N LEU A 243 -32.19 -18.19 -25.51
CA LEU A 243 -32.41 -17.00 -24.71
C LEU A 243 -33.77 -17.05 -24.01
N SER A 244 -33.82 -16.56 -22.76
CA SER A 244 -35.08 -16.37 -22.04
C SER A 244 -36.00 -15.38 -22.78
N GLU A 245 -37.31 -15.40 -22.53
CA GLU A 245 -38.24 -14.42 -23.14
C GLU A 245 -37.78 -12.98 -22.87
N GLU A 246 -37.27 -12.71 -21.66
CA GLU A 246 -36.74 -11.41 -21.26
C GLU A 246 -35.49 -11.03 -22.10
N ASP A 247 -34.58 -11.98 -22.32
CA ASP A 247 -33.37 -11.78 -23.11
C ASP A 247 -33.67 -11.68 -24.62
N GLN A 248 -34.69 -12.40 -25.11
CA GLN A 248 -35.19 -12.26 -26.47
C GLN A 248 -35.80 -10.87 -26.70
N VAL A 249 -36.52 -10.33 -25.72
CA VAL A 249 -37.01 -8.95 -25.76
C VAL A 249 -35.83 -7.97 -25.79
N ALA A 250 -34.81 -8.15 -24.95
CA ALA A 250 -33.61 -7.32 -24.97
C ALA A 250 -32.87 -7.41 -26.33
N LEU A 251 -32.67 -8.62 -26.85
CA LEU A 251 -32.04 -8.87 -28.14
C LEU A 251 -32.84 -8.26 -29.30
N SER A 252 -34.17 -8.34 -29.26
CA SER A 252 -35.04 -7.71 -30.27
C SER A 252 -34.86 -6.19 -30.28
N CYS A 253 -34.73 -5.57 -29.11
CA CYS A 253 -34.45 -4.14 -28.99
C CYS A 253 -33.05 -3.80 -29.52
N VAL A 254 -32.03 -4.63 -29.22
CA VAL A 254 -30.69 -4.48 -29.77
C VAL A 254 -30.71 -4.51 -31.31
N LYS A 255 -31.42 -5.46 -31.91
CA LYS A 255 -31.52 -5.62 -33.38
C LYS A 255 -32.35 -4.53 -34.06
N SER A 256 -33.44 -4.08 -33.44
CA SER A 256 -34.40 -3.18 -34.09
C SER A 256 -34.24 -1.70 -33.75
N GLU A 257 -33.58 -1.34 -32.63
CA GLU A 257 -33.61 0.04 -32.10
C GLU A 257 -32.25 0.76 -32.06
N THR A 258 -31.15 0.04 -32.22
CA THR A 258 -29.78 0.60 -32.27
C THR A 258 -29.43 1.11 -33.67
N GLU A 259 -28.44 2.01 -33.78
CA GLU A 259 -28.03 2.52 -35.09
C GLU A 259 -27.33 1.43 -35.92
N GLU A 260 -26.64 0.53 -35.25
CA GLU A 260 -25.92 -0.63 -35.76
C GLU A 260 -26.90 -1.68 -36.29
N GLY A 261 -27.96 -2.01 -35.53
CA GLY A 261 -29.03 -2.91 -35.95
C GLY A 261 -29.92 -2.34 -37.08
N LYS A 262 -30.09 -1.00 -37.14
CA LYS A 262 -30.83 -0.33 -38.22
C LYS A 262 -30.04 -0.20 -39.53
N LYS A 263 -28.72 0.01 -39.48
CA LYS A 263 -27.86 0.11 -40.68
C LYS A 263 -27.57 -1.25 -41.33
N SER A 264 -27.74 -2.35 -40.58
CA SER A 264 -27.45 -3.71 -41.01
C SER A 264 -28.54 -4.39 -41.84
N SER A 265 -29.59 -3.68 -42.29
CA SER A 265 -30.57 -4.25 -43.23
C SER A 265 -30.01 -4.46 -44.65
N ALA A 266 -28.77 -4.04 -44.92
CA ALA A 266 -28.04 -4.27 -46.17
C ALA A 266 -26.87 -5.28 -46.04
N SER A 267 -26.45 -5.62 -44.83
CA SER A 267 -25.42 -6.63 -44.52
C SER A 267 -25.68 -7.16 -43.12
N SER A 268 -26.01 -8.45 -42.99
CA SER A 268 -26.50 -9.07 -41.75
C SER A 268 -25.65 -8.66 -40.53
N PRO A 269 -26.27 -8.11 -39.46
CA PRO A 269 -25.54 -7.80 -38.25
C PRO A 269 -25.01 -9.08 -37.62
N VAL A 270 -23.82 -9.03 -37.04
CA VAL A 270 -23.22 -10.18 -36.37
C VAL A 270 -23.15 -9.88 -34.86
N HIS A 271 -23.71 -10.77 -34.04
CA HIS A 271 -23.87 -10.58 -32.59
C HIS A 271 -23.53 -11.85 -31.78
N ILE A 272 -23.19 -11.66 -30.51
CA ILE A 272 -22.85 -12.72 -29.56
C ILE A 272 -23.51 -12.38 -28.23
N THR A 273 -24.08 -13.40 -27.60
CA THR A 273 -24.69 -13.24 -26.28
C THR A 273 -24.01 -14.16 -25.29
N PRO A 274 -22.85 -13.77 -24.71
CA PRO A 274 -22.25 -14.60 -23.69
C PRO A 274 -22.88 -14.41 -22.31
N LYS A 275 -23.06 -15.51 -21.59
CA LYS A 275 -23.46 -15.52 -20.17
C LYS A 275 -22.25 -15.72 -19.28
N VAL A 276 -22.27 -15.13 -18.07
CA VAL A 276 -21.25 -15.39 -17.05
C VAL A 276 -21.47 -16.75 -16.38
N ILE A 277 -20.50 -17.65 -16.47
CA ILE A 277 -20.67 -19.07 -16.06
C ILE A 277 -20.36 -19.30 -14.57
N HIS A 278 -19.31 -18.66 -14.03
CA HIS A 278 -18.85 -18.88 -12.65
C HIS A 278 -18.25 -17.62 -12.01
N ILE A 279 -18.41 -17.48 -10.69
CA ILE A 279 -17.67 -16.53 -9.86
C ILE A 279 -17.06 -17.34 -8.71
N PHE A 280 -15.74 -17.27 -8.54
CA PHE A 280 -15.05 -18.05 -7.52
C PHE A 280 -15.06 -17.34 -6.15
N PRO A 281 -15.54 -17.98 -5.09
CA PRO A 281 -15.07 -17.77 -3.73
C PRO A 281 -13.94 -18.77 -3.41
N MET A 282 -13.05 -18.38 -2.51
CA MET A 282 -11.85 -19.14 -2.13
C MET A 282 -12.11 -20.61 -1.77
N THR A 283 -11.31 -21.54 -2.30
CA THR A 283 -10.72 -22.73 -1.59
C THR A 283 -9.79 -23.54 -2.52
N MET A 284 -8.93 -24.39 -1.93
CA MET A 284 -7.86 -25.16 -2.59
C MET A 284 -8.30 -26.43 -3.34
N SER A 285 -9.58 -26.59 -3.67
CA SER A 285 -10.14 -27.68 -4.50
C SER A 285 -10.83 -27.08 -5.72
N ALA A 286 -10.93 -27.81 -6.84
CA ALA A 286 -11.80 -27.40 -7.92
C ALA A 286 -13.25 -27.63 -7.48
N VAL A 287 -13.91 -26.56 -7.04
CA VAL A 287 -15.28 -26.56 -6.53
C VAL A 287 -16.19 -25.92 -7.58
N PHE A 288 -17.21 -26.63 -8.02
CA PHE A 288 -18.19 -26.18 -9.00
C PHE A 288 -19.54 -26.01 -8.32
N LEU A 289 -20.23 -24.91 -8.59
CA LEU A 289 -21.65 -24.81 -8.28
C LEU A 289 -22.44 -25.44 -9.43
N VAL A 290 -23.36 -26.35 -9.11
CA VAL A 290 -24.15 -27.11 -10.07
C VAL A 290 -25.61 -27.03 -9.67
N GLU A 291 -26.49 -26.76 -10.63
CA GLU A 291 -27.92 -26.71 -10.39
C GLU A 291 -28.53 -28.08 -10.70
N LEU A 292 -29.12 -28.74 -9.71
CA LEU A 292 -29.71 -30.08 -9.88
C LEU A 292 -31.11 -30.02 -10.51
N ASN A 293 -31.84 -28.96 -10.18
CA ASN A 293 -33.11 -28.56 -10.78
C ASN A 293 -33.41 -27.10 -10.37
N GLN A 294 -34.48 -26.54 -10.91
CA GLN A 294 -34.93 -25.14 -10.73
C GLN A 294 -35.09 -24.65 -9.27
N SER A 295 -34.97 -25.54 -8.27
CA SER A 295 -35.10 -25.19 -6.86
C SER A 295 -33.93 -25.63 -5.97
N LYS A 296 -33.01 -26.46 -6.48
CA LYS A 296 -31.93 -27.07 -5.68
C LYS A 296 -30.57 -26.89 -6.33
N LYS A 297 -29.70 -26.19 -5.60
CA LYS A 297 -28.29 -26.00 -5.94
C LYS A 297 -27.43 -26.98 -5.15
N ALA A 298 -26.39 -27.47 -5.81
CA ALA A 298 -25.40 -28.36 -5.24
C ALA A 298 -23.99 -27.84 -5.53
N ILE A 299 -23.05 -28.18 -4.67
CA ILE A 299 -21.64 -27.97 -4.89
C ILE A 299 -21.03 -29.32 -5.30
N VAL A 300 -20.33 -29.36 -6.42
CA VAL A 300 -19.46 -30.47 -6.80
C VAL A 300 -18.03 -30.14 -6.40
N LYS A 301 -17.51 -30.89 -5.43
CA LYS A 301 -16.14 -30.79 -4.93
C LYS A 301 -15.30 -31.93 -5.51
N LEU A 302 -14.32 -31.61 -6.36
CA LEU A 302 -13.48 -32.61 -7.04
C LEU A 302 -12.15 -32.88 -6.34
N TYR A 303 -11.73 -34.16 -6.37
CA TYR A 303 -10.45 -34.64 -5.81
C TYR A 303 -9.49 -34.98 -6.95
N ASP A 304 -8.96 -33.93 -7.59
CA ASP A 304 -8.03 -34.03 -8.72
C ASP A 304 -6.57 -34.22 -8.27
N ARG A 305 -5.72 -34.78 -9.14
CA ARG A 305 -4.26 -34.96 -8.95
C ARG A 305 -3.52 -33.65 -8.65
N ARG A 306 -4.03 -32.52 -9.14
CA ARG A 306 -3.50 -31.18 -8.83
C ARG A 306 -3.82 -30.74 -7.40
N THR A 307 -4.96 -31.15 -6.85
CA THR A 307 -5.32 -30.92 -5.44
C THR A 307 -4.33 -31.63 -4.50
N ALA A 308 -3.78 -32.78 -4.91
CA ALA A 308 -2.70 -33.47 -4.18
C ALA A 308 -1.36 -32.69 -4.14
N PHE A 309 -1.18 -31.64 -4.94
CA PHE A 309 0.00 -30.75 -4.88
C PHE A 309 0.12 -30.05 -3.52
N SER A 310 -1.00 -29.63 -2.92
CA SER A 310 -1.04 -29.04 -1.58
C SER A 310 -0.79 -30.08 -0.49
N LEU A 311 -1.28 -31.31 -0.68
CA LEU A 311 -1.04 -32.45 0.22
C LEU A 311 0.40 -32.96 0.16
N ARG A 312 1.08 -32.86 -1.00
CA ARG A 312 2.51 -33.13 -1.13
C ARG A 312 3.33 -32.23 -0.21
N LYS A 313 2.95 -30.97 -0.01
CA LYS A 313 3.64 -30.06 0.94
C LYS A 313 3.61 -30.59 2.38
N THR A 314 2.52 -31.27 2.76
CA THR A 314 2.33 -31.87 4.09
C THR A 314 3.00 -33.24 4.19
N MET A 315 2.86 -34.11 3.18
CA MET A 315 3.55 -35.41 3.12
C MET A 315 5.07 -35.29 2.93
N ILE A 316 5.57 -34.25 2.27
CA ILE A 316 7.01 -33.96 2.16
C ILE A 316 7.63 -33.66 3.54
N ARG A 317 6.86 -33.15 4.50
CA ARG A 317 7.33 -33.05 5.90
C ARG A 317 7.50 -34.42 6.55
N GLU A 318 6.66 -35.40 6.21
CA GLU A 318 6.74 -36.79 6.70
C GLU A 318 7.74 -37.65 5.90
N ILE A 319 8.02 -37.32 4.63
CA ILE A 319 9.02 -38.02 3.80
C ILE A 319 10.43 -37.51 4.08
N LYS A 320 10.60 -36.30 4.63
CA LYS A 320 11.92 -35.80 5.11
C LYS A 320 12.59 -36.70 6.16
N THR A 321 11.89 -37.68 6.71
CA THR A 321 12.46 -38.71 7.60
C THR A 321 12.90 -40.00 6.89
N SER A 322 12.73 -40.14 5.57
CA SER A 322 13.20 -41.33 4.82
C SER A 322 14.15 -40.97 3.66
N ASN A 323 15.33 -41.61 3.67
CA ASN A 323 16.45 -41.35 2.77
C ASN A 323 16.14 -41.75 1.30
N ASN A 324 15.93 -40.78 0.40
CA ASN A 324 16.25 -40.96 -1.03
C ASN A 324 16.40 -39.62 -1.78
N LYS A 325 17.66 -39.19 -1.97
CA LYS A 325 18.07 -37.88 -2.52
C LYS A 325 17.97 -37.74 -4.05
N THR A 326 17.67 -38.80 -4.78
CA THR A 326 17.77 -38.81 -6.26
C THR A 326 16.51 -38.27 -6.96
N ARG A 327 15.33 -38.28 -6.34
CA ARG A 327 14.08 -37.80 -6.96
C ARG A 327 13.86 -36.28 -6.85
N GLU A 328 14.52 -35.61 -5.91
CA GLU A 328 14.37 -34.17 -5.67
C GLU A 328 15.15 -33.32 -6.70
N HIS A 329 16.26 -33.84 -7.22
CA HIS A 329 17.14 -33.12 -8.14
C HIS A 329 16.53 -32.95 -9.54
N ASP A 330 15.93 -34.01 -10.10
CA ASP A 330 15.30 -33.95 -11.42
C ASP A 330 14.00 -33.14 -11.42
N TYR A 331 13.32 -33.07 -10.26
CA TYR A 331 12.12 -32.28 -10.06
C TYR A 331 12.40 -30.78 -9.88
N ARG A 332 13.54 -30.39 -9.29
CA ARG A 332 13.98 -28.99 -9.21
C ARG A 332 14.21 -28.37 -10.58
N ARG A 333 14.86 -29.13 -11.48
CA ARG A 333 15.17 -28.69 -12.85
C ARG A 333 13.91 -28.48 -13.72
N PHE A 334 12.82 -29.16 -13.40
CA PHE A 334 11.51 -29.00 -14.05
C PHE A 334 10.76 -27.72 -13.62
N ILE A 335 10.98 -27.27 -12.37
CA ILE A 335 10.35 -26.06 -11.82
C ILE A 335 11.10 -24.79 -12.23
N GLU A 336 12.43 -24.86 -12.37
CA GLU A 336 13.31 -23.70 -12.53
C GLU A 336 13.29 -23.03 -13.92
N THR A 337 12.68 -23.64 -14.96
CA THR A 337 12.74 -23.09 -16.34
C THR A 337 11.46 -22.40 -16.85
N GLY A 338 10.35 -22.39 -16.11
CA GLY A 338 9.26 -21.43 -16.33
C GLY A 338 8.60 -21.36 -17.73
N PHE A 339 8.59 -22.43 -18.54
CA PHE A 339 7.92 -22.44 -19.85
C PHE A 339 6.71 -23.40 -19.89
N ALA A 340 5.51 -22.83 -20.07
CA ALA A 340 4.29 -23.56 -20.43
C ALA A 340 4.09 -23.71 -21.96
N ASP A 341 4.97 -23.11 -22.78
CA ASP A 341 4.82 -23.07 -24.25
C ASP A 341 5.66 -24.10 -25.02
N THR A 342 6.36 -25.03 -24.35
CA THR A 342 7.14 -26.10 -25.01
C THR A 342 6.72 -27.50 -24.57
N LEU A 343 5.43 -27.81 -24.73
CA LEU A 343 4.96 -29.19 -24.80
C LEU A 343 5.21 -29.74 -26.22
N ASN A 344 6.44 -30.20 -26.49
CA ASN A 344 6.67 -31.19 -27.54
C ASN A 344 6.79 -32.58 -26.91
N SER A 345 6.12 -33.54 -27.53
CA SER A 345 5.76 -34.87 -27.01
C SER A 345 6.91 -35.87 -26.81
N THR A 346 8.15 -35.44 -26.59
CA THR A 346 9.33 -36.34 -26.65
C THR A 346 10.23 -36.35 -25.42
N THR A 347 9.96 -35.58 -24.36
CA THR A 347 10.83 -35.56 -23.17
C THR A 347 10.33 -36.39 -21.98
N TYR A 348 9.20 -37.08 -22.11
CA TYR A 348 8.70 -38.04 -21.10
C TYR A 348 8.96 -39.48 -21.55
N ALA A 349 10.22 -39.91 -21.48
CA ALA A 349 10.62 -41.31 -21.66
C ALA A 349 11.48 -41.75 -20.47
N GLY A 350 10.86 -42.36 -19.46
CA GLY A 350 11.50 -42.97 -18.28
C GLY A 350 10.52 -43.17 -17.11
N THR A 351 9.68 -44.23 -17.13
CA THR A 351 9.79 -45.40 -16.22
C THR A 351 9.68 -45.02 -14.73
N SER A 352 8.52 -45.04 -14.07
CA SER A 352 7.59 -46.16 -13.90
C SER A 352 6.14 -45.68 -13.76
N GLY A 353 5.17 -46.50 -14.17
CA GLY A 353 3.74 -46.26 -13.90
C GLY A 353 3.35 -46.27 -12.42
N GLU A 354 4.30 -46.36 -11.48
CA GLU A 354 4.04 -46.48 -10.04
C GLU A 354 3.81 -45.11 -9.36
N ASP A 355 4.45 -44.03 -9.82
CA ASP A 355 4.31 -42.71 -9.22
C ASP A 355 2.98 -42.02 -9.59
N GLU A 356 2.45 -42.28 -10.79
CA GLU A 356 1.11 -41.84 -11.19
C GLU A 356 0.00 -42.61 -10.45
N VAL A 357 0.21 -43.92 -10.24
CA VAL A 357 -0.71 -44.77 -9.48
C VAL A 357 -0.77 -44.36 -8.01
N PHE A 358 0.36 -43.94 -7.42
CA PHE A 358 0.41 -43.48 -6.02
C PHE A 358 -0.43 -42.22 -5.78
N ILE A 359 -0.30 -41.19 -6.63
CA ILE A 359 -1.05 -39.92 -6.50
C ILE A 359 -2.54 -40.16 -6.71
N HIS A 360 -2.89 -40.95 -7.73
CA HIS A 360 -4.26 -41.33 -8.00
C HIS A 360 -4.89 -42.06 -6.79
N ARG A 361 -4.15 -43.00 -6.19
CA ARG A 361 -4.58 -43.72 -4.98
C ARG A 361 -4.76 -42.79 -3.77
N ALA A 362 -3.90 -41.79 -3.60
CA ALA A 362 -4.03 -40.81 -2.51
C ALA A 362 -5.27 -39.91 -2.66
N CYS A 363 -5.56 -39.43 -3.87
CA CYS A 363 -6.79 -38.67 -4.14
C CYS A 363 -8.05 -39.50 -3.90
N ILE A 364 -8.05 -40.77 -4.35
CA ILE A 364 -9.13 -41.72 -4.12
C ILE A 364 -9.34 -41.98 -2.62
N ASN A 365 -8.27 -42.12 -1.84
CA ASN A 365 -8.37 -42.34 -0.40
C ASN A 365 -8.98 -41.13 0.34
N LEU A 366 -8.64 -39.90 -0.04
CA LEU A 366 -9.22 -38.68 0.55
C LEU A 366 -10.69 -38.54 0.20
N PHE A 367 -11.02 -38.74 -1.08
CA PHE A 367 -12.39 -38.78 -1.56
C PHE A 367 -13.22 -39.82 -0.79
N ASN A 368 -12.72 -41.06 -0.64
CA ASN A 368 -13.40 -42.13 0.09
C ASN A 368 -13.54 -41.83 1.58
N THR A 369 -12.54 -41.19 2.19
CA THR A 369 -12.58 -40.82 3.61
C THR A 369 -13.66 -39.77 3.86
N GLU A 370 -13.75 -38.75 3.01
CA GLU A 370 -14.76 -37.71 3.13
C GLU A 370 -16.16 -38.21 2.77
N LEU A 371 -16.29 -39.06 1.74
CA LEU A 371 -17.53 -39.77 1.43
C LEU A 371 -18.02 -40.58 2.64
N GLY A 372 -17.14 -41.40 3.23
CA GLY A 372 -17.47 -42.21 4.41
C GLY A 372 -17.84 -41.37 5.63
N ALA A 373 -17.28 -40.16 5.78
CA ALA A 373 -17.68 -39.22 6.82
C ALA A 373 -19.12 -38.73 6.60
N TYR A 374 -19.47 -38.29 5.39
CA TYR A 374 -20.84 -37.89 5.08
C TYR A 374 -21.84 -39.05 5.22
N GLU A 375 -21.46 -40.27 4.85
CA GLU A 375 -22.31 -41.47 5.01
C GLU A 375 -22.58 -41.80 6.50
N LYS A 376 -21.55 -41.78 7.35
CA LYS A 376 -21.73 -42.01 8.80
C LYS A 376 -22.52 -40.89 9.48
N LEU A 377 -22.46 -39.66 8.96
CA LEU A 377 -23.16 -38.49 9.50
C LEU A 377 -24.52 -38.24 8.84
N LYS A 378 -25.12 -39.26 8.21
CA LYS A 378 -26.42 -39.14 7.50
C LYS A 378 -27.53 -38.53 8.36
N ILE A 379 -27.54 -38.76 9.67
CA ILE A 379 -28.55 -38.21 10.59
C ILE A 379 -28.40 -36.70 10.85
N LEU A 380 -27.24 -36.12 10.56
CA LEU A 380 -26.94 -34.69 10.72
C LEU A 380 -27.03 -33.91 9.39
N GLN A 381 -27.17 -34.62 8.27
CA GLN A 381 -27.29 -34.02 6.95
C GLN A 381 -28.59 -33.20 6.83
N GLY A 382 -28.46 -31.98 6.31
CA GLY A 382 -29.57 -31.05 6.16
C GLY A 382 -30.00 -30.38 7.46
N SER A 383 -29.38 -30.70 8.61
CA SER A 383 -29.54 -29.94 9.86
C SER A 383 -28.26 -29.18 10.21
N SER A 384 -27.15 -29.89 10.35
CA SER A 384 -25.88 -29.38 10.89
C SER A 384 -24.70 -29.58 9.93
N ILE A 385 -24.86 -30.40 8.89
CA ILE A 385 -23.90 -30.57 7.80
C ILE A 385 -24.64 -30.60 6.45
N PRO A 386 -24.01 -30.25 5.32
CA PRO A 386 -24.66 -30.26 4.01
C PRO A 386 -25.21 -31.63 3.63
N ILE A 387 -26.34 -31.69 2.91
CA ILE A 387 -26.86 -32.95 2.37
C ILE A 387 -25.92 -33.47 1.28
N LEU A 388 -25.47 -34.72 1.38
CA LEU A 388 -24.78 -35.41 0.30
C LEU A 388 -25.83 -35.91 -0.69
N TYR A 389 -25.88 -35.28 -1.87
CA TYR A 389 -26.76 -35.72 -2.95
C TYR A 389 -26.19 -36.91 -3.73
N GLY A 390 -24.87 -37.08 -3.75
CA GLY A 390 -24.24 -38.25 -4.34
C GLY A 390 -22.76 -38.07 -4.68
N VAL A 391 -22.20 -39.07 -5.34
CA VAL A 391 -20.83 -39.07 -5.89
C VAL A 391 -20.91 -38.77 -7.38
N VAL A 392 -19.97 -37.98 -7.87
CA VAL A 392 -19.81 -37.69 -9.30
C VAL A 392 -18.41 -38.07 -9.76
N THR A 393 -18.29 -38.52 -11.01
CA THR A 393 -17.01 -38.81 -11.64
C THR A 393 -16.89 -38.01 -12.92
N LEU A 394 -15.89 -37.14 -13.00
CA LEU A 394 -15.61 -36.36 -14.19
C LEU A 394 -14.53 -37.03 -15.02
N ARG A 395 -14.88 -37.40 -16.25
CA ARG A 395 -13.96 -37.99 -17.21
C ARG A 395 -13.32 -36.89 -18.06
N ILE A 396 -12.02 -36.69 -17.91
CA ILE A 396 -11.25 -35.72 -18.68
C ILE A 396 -10.54 -36.45 -19.83
N SER A 397 -10.76 -35.99 -21.06
CA SER A 397 -10.05 -36.48 -22.25
C SER A 397 -8.92 -35.52 -22.65
N GLU A 398 -7.72 -36.05 -22.84
CA GLU A 398 -6.61 -35.29 -23.43
C GLU A 398 -6.49 -35.65 -24.92
N THR A 399 -6.67 -34.67 -25.81
CA THR A 399 -6.43 -34.85 -27.25
C THR A 399 -5.06 -34.28 -27.62
N SER A 400 -4.08 -35.17 -27.76
CA SER A 400 -2.93 -34.93 -28.65
C SER A 400 -3.13 -35.75 -29.93
N GLN A 401 -2.57 -35.29 -31.04
CA GLN A 401 -2.83 -35.82 -32.41
C GLN A 401 -2.51 -37.32 -32.61
N THR A 402 -2.05 -38.08 -31.62
CA THR A 402 -1.71 -39.50 -31.80
C THR A 402 -2.11 -40.48 -30.69
N ARG A 403 -2.83 -40.11 -29.61
CA ARG A 403 -3.45 -41.07 -28.66
C ARG A 403 -4.40 -40.37 -27.67
N GLN A 404 -5.64 -40.86 -27.53
CA GLN A 404 -6.56 -40.46 -26.46
C GLN A 404 -6.20 -41.17 -25.15
N ARG A 405 -6.01 -40.40 -24.06
CA ARG A 405 -6.03 -40.92 -22.69
C ARG A 405 -7.18 -40.26 -21.93
N TYR A 406 -7.94 -41.07 -21.20
CA TYR A 406 -9.04 -40.64 -20.33
C TYR A 406 -8.61 -40.80 -18.87
N PHE A 407 -8.88 -39.79 -18.04
CA PHE A 407 -8.70 -39.88 -16.59
C PHE A 407 -10.00 -39.52 -15.87
N ASP A 408 -10.44 -40.39 -14.97
CA ASP A 408 -11.65 -40.23 -14.16
C ASP A 408 -11.29 -39.57 -12.82
N ILE A 409 -11.96 -38.45 -12.49
CA ILE A 409 -11.78 -37.69 -11.25
C ILE A 409 -13.05 -37.80 -10.40
N PRO A 410 -12.98 -38.42 -9.21
CA PRO A 410 -14.13 -38.50 -8.32
C PRO A 410 -14.37 -37.18 -7.58
N GLY A 411 -15.62 -36.95 -7.20
CA GLY A 411 -16.06 -35.77 -6.47
C GLY A 411 -17.34 -36.01 -5.69
N LEU A 412 -17.57 -35.17 -4.69
CA LEU A 412 -18.79 -35.18 -3.88
C LEU A 412 -19.75 -34.10 -4.38
N MET A 413 -21.02 -34.44 -4.52
CA MET A 413 -22.09 -33.52 -4.85
C MET A 413 -22.89 -33.24 -3.57
N LEU A 414 -22.65 -32.07 -2.99
CA LEU A 414 -23.17 -31.64 -1.70
C LEU A 414 -24.24 -30.56 -1.90
N GLU A 415 -25.14 -30.38 -0.95
CA GLU A 415 -26.05 -29.26 -0.91
C GLU A 415 -25.29 -27.93 -0.91
N TYR A 416 -25.73 -26.99 -1.75
CA TYR A 416 -25.22 -25.63 -1.67
C TYR A 416 -25.78 -24.95 -0.41
N VAL A 417 -24.87 -24.52 0.46
CA VAL A 417 -25.22 -23.81 1.68
C VAL A 417 -24.77 -22.36 1.54
N GLU A 418 -25.75 -21.45 1.48
CA GLU A 418 -25.51 -20.01 1.44
C GLU A 418 -25.27 -19.49 2.86
N GLY A 419 -24.10 -18.88 3.09
CA GLY A 419 -23.66 -18.37 4.38
C GLY A 419 -22.25 -17.81 4.34
N TYR A 420 -21.83 -17.17 5.43
CA TYR A 420 -20.46 -16.66 5.61
C TYR A 420 -19.68 -17.66 6.45
N ASN A 421 -18.36 -17.74 6.27
CA ASN A 421 -17.56 -18.55 7.17
C ASN A 421 -17.38 -17.85 8.53
N LEU A 422 -17.01 -18.61 9.56
CA LEU A 422 -16.93 -18.11 10.94
C LEU A 422 -15.85 -17.04 11.15
N LEU A 423 -14.85 -16.91 10.27
CA LEU A 423 -13.90 -15.77 10.31
C LEU A 423 -14.56 -14.48 9.82
N ASP A 424 -15.31 -14.56 8.73
CA ASP A 424 -15.94 -13.39 8.13
C ASP A 424 -17.20 -12.98 8.90
N ALA A 425 -17.74 -13.86 9.75
CA ALA A 425 -18.94 -13.59 10.54
C ALA A 425 -18.79 -12.40 11.50
N SER A 426 -17.58 -12.08 11.97
CA SER A 426 -17.33 -10.90 12.82
C SER A 426 -17.59 -9.57 12.11
N LEU A 427 -17.57 -9.56 10.77
CA LEU A 427 -17.89 -8.38 9.96
C LEU A 427 -19.41 -8.11 9.87
N PHE A 428 -20.24 -9.12 10.16
CA PHE A 428 -21.69 -9.07 9.84
C PHE A 428 -22.61 -9.51 10.99
N VAL A 429 -22.10 -10.15 12.05
CA VAL A 429 -22.87 -10.72 13.16
C VAL A 429 -22.36 -10.19 14.50
N GLN A 430 -23.27 -9.87 15.43
CA GLN A 430 -22.91 -9.33 16.74
C GLN A 430 -22.03 -10.30 17.55
N LYS A 431 -21.07 -9.75 18.32
CA LYS A 431 -20.06 -10.51 19.07
C LYS A 431 -20.64 -11.58 20.01
N GLU A 432 -21.72 -11.27 20.72
CA GLU A 432 -22.43 -12.21 21.60
C GLU A 432 -23.06 -13.38 20.84
N GLU A 433 -23.49 -13.12 19.61
CA GLU A 433 -24.02 -14.15 18.73
C GLU A 433 -22.88 -15.02 18.15
N VAL A 434 -21.73 -14.44 17.80
CA VAL A 434 -20.53 -15.22 17.40
C VAL A 434 -20.06 -16.16 18.51
N LYS A 435 -20.12 -15.74 19.79
CA LYS A 435 -19.84 -16.61 20.95
C LYS A 435 -20.83 -17.77 21.07
N ARG A 436 -22.13 -17.50 20.89
CA ARG A 436 -23.17 -18.54 20.89
C ARG A 436 -22.97 -19.53 19.74
N LEU A 437 -22.65 -19.04 18.55
CA LEU A 437 -22.40 -19.85 17.35
C LEU A 437 -21.13 -20.70 17.47
N THR A 438 -20.10 -20.18 18.14
CA THR A 438 -18.89 -20.93 18.50
C THR A 438 -19.24 -22.11 19.42
N PHE A 439 -19.99 -21.88 20.49
CA PHE A 439 -20.42 -22.93 21.43
C PHE A 439 -21.25 -24.02 20.73
N GLU A 440 -22.17 -23.61 19.86
CA GLU A 440 -22.97 -24.52 19.04
C GLU A 440 -22.11 -25.33 18.06
N SER A 441 -21.08 -24.73 17.47
CA SER A 441 -20.14 -25.42 16.57
C SER A 441 -19.36 -26.53 17.28
N THR A 442 -18.86 -26.25 18.48
CA THR A 442 -18.19 -27.25 19.32
C THR A 442 -19.14 -28.39 19.71
N ARG A 443 -20.39 -28.06 20.06
CA ARG A 443 -21.41 -29.07 20.38
C ARG A 443 -21.72 -29.99 19.19
N VAL A 444 -21.81 -29.44 17.98
CA VAL A 444 -22.02 -30.22 16.76
C VAL A 444 -20.80 -31.11 16.45
N LEU A 445 -19.56 -30.62 16.65
CA LEU A 445 -18.34 -31.41 16.52
C LEU A 445 -18.30 -32.59 17.51
N ALA A 446 -18.75 -32.40 18.75
CA ALA A 446 -18.85 -33.47 19.74
C ALA A 446 -19.87 -34.55 19.33
N GLN A 447 -21.02 -34.14 18.78
CA GLN A 447 -22.01 -35.07 18.22
C GLN A 447 -21.46 -35.87 17.03
N ILE A 448 -20.70 -35.23 16.15
CA ILE A 448 -19.99 -35.86 15.05
C ILE A 448 -18.97 -36.87 15.57
N GLY A 449 -18.19 -36.50 16.59
CA GLY A 449 -17.24 -37.36 17.30
C GLY A 449 -17.89 -38.62 17.86
N ALA A 450 -19.06 -38.49 18.50
CA ALA A 450 -19.82 -39.62 19.05
C ALA A 450 -20.30 -40.62 17.98
N LEU A 451 -20.49 -40.18 16.74
CA LEU A 451 -20.84 -41.01 15.59
C LEU A 451 -19.62 -41.67 14.92
N GLY A 452 -18.43 -41.54 15.52
CA GLY A 452 -17.21 -42.17 15.02
C GLY A 452 -16.60 -41.47 13.80
N VAL A 453 -16.84 -40.16 13.65
CA VAL A 453 -16.21 -39.29 12.65
C VAL A 453 -15.56 -38.09 13.34
N HIS A 454 -14.39 -37.66 12.88
CA HIS A 454 -13.67 -36.54 13.49
C HIS A 454 -12.94 -35.72 12.43
N ASN A 455 -13.09 -34.39 12.44
CA ASN A 455 -12.32 -33.52 11.55
C ASN A 455 -10.92 -33.31 12.12
N ARG A 456 -9.86 -33.70 11.39
CA ARG A 456 -8.50 -33.75 11.95
C ARG A 456 -7.95 -32.37 12.35
N LYS A 457 -8.38 -31.30 11.68
CA LYS A 457 -8.00 -29.91 11.95
C LYS A 457 -9.14 -28.97 11.57
N PRO A 458 -10.16 -28.81 12.43
CA PRO A 458 -11.27 -27.90 12.14
C PRO A 458 -10.75 -26.46 12.09
N HIS A 459 -10.87 -25.82 10.94
CA HIS A 459 -10.52 -24.40 10.77
C HIS A 459 -11.80 -23.56 10.75
N PRO A 460 -11.85 -22.36 11.37
CA PRO A 460 -13.05 -21.52 11.37
C PRO A 460 -13.60 -21.20 9.96
N SER A 461 -12.72 -21.10 8.95
CA SER A 461 -13.15 -20.90 7.56
C SER A 461 -13.94 -22.07 6.96
N GLN A 462 -13.95 -23.24 7.61
CA GLN A 462 -14.70 -24.44 7.22
C GLN A 462 -16.06 -24.53 7.93
N ILE A 463 -16.35 -23.56 8.80
CA ILE A 463 -17.58 -23.45 9.57
C ILE A 463 -18.41 -22.34 8.93
N LEU A 464 -19.55 -22.69 8.34
CA LEU A 464 -20.45 -21.76 7.65
C LEU A 464 -21.62 -21.39 8.56
N ILE A 465 -21.91 -20.10 8.68
CA ILE A 465 -23.01 -19.50 9.44
C ILE A 465 -24.08 -18.97 8.49
N ARG A 466 -25.35 -19.22 8.82
CA ARG A 466 -26.52 -18.66 8.12
C ARG A 466 -27.35 -17.77 9.03
N HIS A 467 -28.20 -16.93 8.44
CA HIS A 467 -29.13 -16.08 9.19
C HIS A 467 -30.18 -16.85 10.02
N GLU A 468 -30.58 -18.04 9.61
CA GLU A 468 -31.66 -18.82 10.27
C GLU A 468 -31.18 -20.12 10.93
N ARG A 469 -29.94 -20.55 10.67
CA ARG A 469 -29.37 -21.78 11.21
C ARG A 469 -27.92 -21.58 11.62
N PRO A 470 -27.52 -22.08 12.80
CA PRO A 470 -26.33 -21.58 13.44
C PRO A 470 -25.03 -22.06 12.77
N VAL A 471 -24.92 -23.32 12.30
CA VAL A 471 -23.61 -23.88 11.90
C VAL A 471 -23.71 -24.98 10.83
N PHE A 472 -22.84 -24.95 9.82
CA PHE A 472 -22.52 -26.06 8.90
C PHE A 472 -21.01 -26.29 8.80
N LEU A 473 -20.57 -27.56 8.70
CA LEU A 473 -19.15 -27.95 8.71
C LEU A 473 -18.70 -28.64 7.41
N ASP A 474 -17.54 -28.25 6.86
CA ASP A 474 -16.85 -28.96 5.77
C ASP A 474 -15.85 -30.01 6.32
N PHE A 475 -15.86 -31.22 5.75
CA PHE A 475 -15.09 -32.40 6.20
C PHE A 475 -13.90 -32.74 5.29
N ALA A 476 -13.36 -31.74 4.60
CA ALA A 476 -12.22 -31.86 3.67
C ALA A 476 -11.08 -32.80 4.12
N ILE A 477 -10.82 -32.90 5.44
CA ILE A 477 -9.80 -33.77 6.03
C ILE A 477 -10.35 -34.44 7.31
N SER A 478 -11.33 -35.32 7.15
CA SER A 478 -11.90 -36.11 8.23
C SER A 478 -11.15 -37.43 8.50
N ARG A 479 -11.41 -38.03 9.65
CA ARG A 479 -10.97 -39.37 10.05
C ARG A 479 -12.18 -40.14 10.55
N LEU A 480 -12.25 -41.42 10.22
CA LEU A 480 -13.23 -42.36 10.76
C LEU A 480 -12.60 -43.15 11.90
N ARG A 481 -13.41 -43.52 12.91
CA ARG A 481 -13.00 -44.41 13.99
C ARG A 481 -12.67 -45.79 13.45
N ASP A 482 -11.53 -46.33 13.88
CA ASP A 482 -11.08 -47.66 13.52
C ASP A 482 -11.80 -48.71 14.41
N ASP A 483 -12.15 -49.87 13.85
CA ASP A 483 -12.94 -50.91 14.55
C ASP A 483 -12.24 -51.47 15.81
N PHE A 484 -10.92 -51.30 15.91
CA PHE A 484 -10.09 -51.75 17.03
C PHE A 484 -9.70 -50.62 18.00
N GLU A 485 -10.08 -49.37 17.73
CA GLU A 485 -9.76 -48.20 18.56
C GLU A 485 -10.71 -48.14 19.76
N SER A 486 -10.13 -48.15 20.97
CA SER A 486 -10.93 -48.13 22.19
C SER A 486 -11.72 -46.82 22.31
N GLN A 487 -12.79 -46.83 23.11
CA GLN A 487 -13.62 -45.63 23.27
C GLN A 487 -12.85 -44.49 23.94
N GLU A 488 -11.92 -44.82 24.82
CA GLU A 488 -11.03 -43.87 25.48
C GLU A 488 -10.02 -43.27 24.48
N GLU A 489 -9.38 -44.10 23.64
CA GLU A 489 -8.43 -43.64 22.61
C GLU A 489 -9.08 -42.74 21.55
N TRP A 490 -10.34 -43.03 21.17
CA TRP A 490 -11.12 -42.19 20.26
C TRP A 490 -11.51 -40.86 20.91
N TYR A 491 -11.93 -40.90 22.17
CA TYR A 491 -12.37 -39.71 22.92
C TYR A 491 -11.21 -38.73 23.18
N ASP A 492 -10.03 -39.23 23.52
CA ASP A 492 -8.85 -38.38 23.75
C ASP A 492 -8.39 -37.65 22.47
N LYS A 493 -8.42 -38.34 21.32
CA LYS A 493 -8.04 -37.75 20.04
C LYS A 493 -9.05 -36.71 19.56
N THR A 494 -10.34 -36.92 19.83
CA THR A 494 -11.41 -35.99 19.43
C THR A 494 -11.42 -34.73 20.29
N LYS A 495 -11.26 -34.87 21.61
CA LYS A 495 -11.17 -33.75 22.55
C LYS A 495 -10.02 -32.78 22.24
N SER A 496 -8.91 -33.30 21.71
CA SER A 496 -7.75 -32.49 21.32
C SER A 496 -8.04 -31.48 20.18
N ALA A 497 -8.94 -31.81 19.26
CA ALA A 497 -9.28 -30.91 18.15
C ALA A 497 -10.39 -29.91 18.51
N GLU A 498 -11.33 -30.29 19.38
CA GLU A 498 -12.31 -29.36 19.95
C GLU A 498 -11.60 -28.23 20.72
N GLY A 499 -10.61 -28.59 21.56
CA GLY A 499 -9.77 -27.59 22.23
C GLY A 499 -8.92 -26.75 21.27
N THR A 500 -8.62 -27.25 20.08
CA THR A 500 -7.91 -26.48 19.04
C THR A 500 -8.83 -25.43 18.40
N LEU A 501 -10.11 -25.76 18.17
CA LEU A 501 -11.07 -24.79 17.63
C LEU A 501 -11.44 -23.73 18.67
N GLU A 502 -11.67 -24.12 19.93
CA GLU A 502 -11.96 -23.18 21.02
C GLU A 502 -10.80 -22.21 21.25
N SER A 503 -9.55 -22.68 21.18
CA SER A 503 -8.37 -21.82 21.33
C SER A 503 -8.17 -20.88 20.14
N VAL A 504 -8.35 -21.36 18.90
CA VAL A 504 -8.26 -20.52 17.69
C VAL A 504 -9.37 -19.46 17.66
N LEU A 505 -10.60 -19.80 18.06
CA LEU A 505 -11.71 -18.85 18.12
C LEU A 505 -11.62 -17.90 19.30
N ALA A 506 -11.08 -18.34 20.44
CA ALA A 506 -10.75 -17.46 21.54
C ALA A 506 -9.66 -16.44 21.13
N GLU A 507 -8.65 -16.86 20.35
CA GLU A 507 -7.67 -15.95 19.76
C GLU A 507 -8.32 -14.95 18.79
N ILE A 508 -9.25 -15.39 17.93
CA ILE A 508 -9.94 -14.51 16.98
C ILE A 508 -10.81 -13.49 17.72
N LEU A 509 -11.59 -13.92 18.72
CA LEU A 509 -12.44 -13.04 19.53
C LEU A 509 -11.65 -12.11 20.46
N ALA A 510 -10.42 -12.50 20.84
CA ALA A 510 -9.50 -11.67 21.62
C ALA A 510 -8.73 -10.65 20.76
N ARG A 511 -8.58 -10.90 19.45
CA ARG A 511 -7.89 -9.99 18.51
C ARG A 511 -8.66 -8.71 18.20
N ASP A 512 -9.99 -8.70 18.39
CA ASP A 512 -10.86 -7.55 18.08
C ASP A 512 -11.12 -6.58 19.25
N GLU A 513 -10.52 -6.80 20.43
CA GLU A 513 -10.66 -5.85 21.56
C GLU A 513 -9.66 -4.69 21.54
N GLU A 514 -8.71 -4.65 20.60
CA GLU A 514 -7.75 -3.56 20.48
C GLU A 514 -7.60 -3.07 19.02
N MET A 515 -8.03 -1.83 18.79
CA MET A 515 -7.56 -0.91 17.73
C MET A 515 -8.29 -0.88 16.36
N PHE A 516 -9.01 0.24 16.16
CA PHE A 516 -9.26 1.01 14.90
C PHE A 516 -10.67 1.05 14.28
N ASN A 517 -10.93 2.23 13.69
CA ASN A 517 -12.14 2.71 13.01
C ASN A 517 -11.60 3.29 11.67
N ASP A 518 -11.98 2.74 10.51
CA ASP A 518 -11.29 2.93 9.23
C ASP A 518 -11.81 4.13 8.41
N ASP A 519 -10.93 5.09 8.09
CA ASP A 519 -11.08 6.05 6.97
C ASP A 519 -9.76 6.81 6.70
N VAL A 520 -8.84 6.28 5.88
CA VAL A 520 -7.76 7.07 5.23
C VAL A 520 -7.36 6.43 3.87
N THR A 521 -7.35 7.20 2.77
CA THR A 521 -6.81 6.77 1.45
C THR A 521 -5.70 7.69 0.91
N ARG A 522 -4.83 7.10 0.06
CA ARG A 522 -3.58 7.63 -0.52
C ARG A 522 -3.82 8.54 -1.75
N THR A 523 -3.06 9.64 -1.86
CA THR A 523 -3.02 10.48 -3.08
C THR A 523 -1.64 10.39 -3.73
N PRO A 524 -1.49 9.86 -4.96
CA PRO A 524 -0.33 10.16 -5.80
C PRO A 524 -0.61 11.45 -6.58
N VAL A 525 0.12 12.52 -6.31
CA VAL A 525 0.11 13.73 -7.13
C VAL A 525 0.96 13.48 -8.37
N ALA A 526 0.37 13.56 -9.57
CA ALA A 526 1.09 13.57 -10.84
C ALA A 526 0.63 14.76 -11.68
N LYS A 527 1.54 15.68 -12.01
CA LYS A 527 1.35 16.74 -13.01
C LYS A 527 2.33 16.53 -14.16
N SER A 528 1.83 16.64 -15.39
CA SER A 528 2.61 16.55 -16.63
C SER A 528 2.80 17.95 -17.21
N PHE A 529 4.05 18.33 -17.50
CA PHE A 529 4.38 19.53 -18.28
C PHE A 529 4.68 19.15 -19.73
N LYS A 530 4.27 20.03 -20.65
CA LYS A 530 4.41 19.90 -22.11
C LYS A 530 5.89 19.87 -22.51
N ASP A 531 6.53 18.69 -22.48
CA ASP A 531 7.48 18.19 -23.50
C ASP A 531 8.28 16.93 -23.11
N ILE A 532 7.94 16.18 -22.06
CA ILE A 532 8.62 14.90 -21.74
C ILE A 532 7.68 13.71 -21.92
N ARG A 533 7.90 12.94 -22.98
CA ARG A 533 7.33 11.61 -23.19
C ARG A 533 8.10 10.59 -22.34
N LYS A 534 7.71 10.39 -21.08
CA LYS A 534 7.87 9.17 -20.25
C LYS A 534 7.38 9.46 -18.83
N TYR A 535 6.64 8.51 -18.26
CA TYR A 535 6.26 8.45 -16.85
C TYR A 535 7.47 8.71 -15.94
N ILE A 536 7.35 9.56 -14.92
CA ILE A 536 8.41 9.82 -13.92
C ILE A 536 7.94 9.21 -12.59
N PRO A 537 8.31 7.96 -12.25
CA PRO A 537 8.33 7.52 -10.86
C PRO A 537 9.18 8.48 -9.99
N PRO A 538 9.09 8.49 -8.65
CA PRO A 538 10.02 9.26 -7.81
C PRO A 538 11.49 9.04 -8.25
N LEU A 539 12.14 10.15 -8.62
CA LEU A 539 13.40 10.15 -9.39
C LEU A 539 14.55 9.44 -8.68
N ALA A 540 14.59 9.51 -7.34
CA ALA A 540 15.61 8.86 -6.54
C ALA A 540 15.52 7.33 -6.57
N SER A 541 14.33 6.74 -6.41
CA SER A 541 14.14 5.29 -6.51
C SER A 541 14.50 4.77 -7.90
N GLN A 542 14.22 5.55 -8.96
CA GLN A 542 14.68 5.20 -10.31
C GLN A 542 16.20 5.24 -10.46
N ALA A 543 16.90 6.15 -9.78
CA ALA A 543 18.36 6.18 -9.81
C ALA A 543 18.93 4.87 -9.25
N GLY A 544 18.36 4.37 -8.14
CA GLY A 544 18.70 3.06 -7.57
C GLY A 544 18.42 1.92 -8.54
N VAL A 545 17.21 1.82 -9.08
CA VAL A 545 16.84 0.78 -10.06
C VAL A 545 17.75 0.80 -11.28
N LYS A 546 18.08 1.98 -11.82
CA LYS A 546 18.99 2.10 -12.95
C LYS A 546 20.38 1.54 -12.64
N VAL A 547 20.88 1.72 -11.42
CA VAL A 547 22.18 1.17 -11.02
C VAL A 547 22.11 -0.34 -10.80
N LEU A 548 21.00 -0.86 -10.26
CA LEU A 548 20.75 -2.31 -10.23
C LEU A 548 20.70 -2.90 -11.65
N ASP A 549 20.05 -2.23 -12.61
CA ASP A 549 19.97 -2.66 -14.02
C ASP A 549 21.33 -2.67 -14.71
N MET A 550 22.28 -1.87 -14.22
CA MET A 550 23.67 -1.87 -14.68
C MET A 550 24.51 -2.98 -14.03
N GLY A 551 23.90 -3.81 -13.18
CA GLY A 551 24.55 -4.89 -12.44
C GLY A 551 25.15 -4.45 -11.11
N GLY A 552 24.83 -3.26 -10.61
CA GLY A 552 25.19 -2.83 -9.26
C GLY A 552 24.43 -3.62 -8.19
N ASN A 553 24.95 -3.65 -6.98
CA ASN A 553 24.28 -4.30 -5.85
C ASN A 553 23.52 -3.30 -4.96
N ALA A 554 22.99 -3.76 -3.83
CA ALA A 554 22.20 -2.93 -2.92
C ALA A 554 22.95 -1.67 -2.43
N VAL A 555 24.26 -1.72 -2.22
CA VAL A 555 25.05 -0.55 -1.78
C VAL A 555 25.30 0.42 -2.92
N ASP A 556 25.64 -0.09 -4.12
CA ASP A 556 25.79 0.74 -5.32
C ASP A 556 24.51 1.55 -5.57
N ALA A 557 23.36 0.88 -5.53
CA ALA A 557 22.06 1.51 -5.71
C ALA A 557 21.69 2.46 -4.56
N ALA A 558 22.04 2.13 -3.32
CA ALA A 558 21.80 3.01 -2.17
C ALA A 558 22.56 4.35 -2.29
N ILE A 559 23.82 4.33 -2.72
CA ILE A 559 24.60 5.56 -2.94
C ILE A 559 23.97 6.40 -4.06
N ALA A 560 23.51 5.77 -5.14
CA ALA A 560 22.81 6.45 -6.23
C ALA A 560 21.51 7.12 -5.77
N VAL A 561 20.73 6.45 -4.91
CA VAL A 561 19.52 7.00 -4.29
C VAL A 561 19.88 8.19 -3.40
N SER A 562 20.91 8.07 -2.55
CA SER A 562 21.37 9.17 -1.66
C SER A 562 21.74 10.42 -2.46
N ALA A 563 22.56 10.26 -3.49
CA ALA A 563 22.99 11.37 -4.34
C ALA A 563 21.81 12.00 -5.11
N ALA A 564 20.86 11.18 -5.59
CA ALA A 564 19.66 11.70 -6.25
C ALA A 564 18.72 12.44 -5.28
N LEU A 565 18.63 12.01 -4.02
CA LEU A 565 17.89 12.72 -2.97
C LEU A 565 18.55 14.04 -2.59
N ASN A 566 19.88 14.15 -2.62
CA ASN A 566 20.54 15.46 -2.46
C ASN A 566 20.09 16.45 -3.55
N VAL A 567 19.81 15.99 -4.78
CA VAL A 567 19.28 16.86 -5.84
C VAL A 567 17.80 17.16 -5.64
N THR A 568 17.01 16.14 -5.33
CA THR A 568 15.53 16.19 -5.39
C THR A 568 14.83 16.54 -4.07
N GLU A 569 15.56 16.44 -2.95
CA GLU A 569 15.11 16.77 -1.60
C GLU A 569 16.27 17.37 -0.75
N PRO A 570 16.94 18.45 -1.22
CA PRO A 570 18.07 19.05 -0.49
C PRO A 570 17.69 19.69 0.85
N CYS A 571 16.38 19.88 1.08
CA CYS A 571 15.81 20.32 2.34
C CYS A 571 15.87 19.26 3.45
N SER A 572 16.23 18.00 3.12
CA SER A 572 16.28 16.90 4.09
C SER A 572 17.66 16.24 4.17
N THR A 573 18.50 16.42 3.14
CA THR A 573 19.76 15.69 2.99
C THR A 573 20.76 16.41 2.10
N GLY A 574 22.03 16.04 2.20
CA GLY A 574 23.02 16.41 1.19
C GLY A 574 24.40 15.83 1.43
N ILE A 575 25.28 16.06 0.45
CA ILE A 575 26.70 15.74 0.53
C ILE A 575 27.45 16.62 1.55
N GLY A 576 26.85 17.75 1.95
CA GLY A 576 27.31 18.58 3.08
C GLY A 576 26.89 18.06 4.46
N GLY A 577 26.31 16.86 4.54
CA GLY A 577 25.85 16.22 5.77
C GLY A 577 26.60 14.95 6.15
N ASP A 578 25.93 14.10 6.91
CA ASP A 578 26.45 12.83 7.43
C ASP A 578 25.60 11.63 6.97
N MET A 579 26.15 10.42 7.05
CA MET A 579 25.42 9.17 6.75
C MET A 579 25.67 8.05 7.77
N PHE A 580 24.70 7.15 7.91
CA PHE A 580 24.84 5.85 8.57
C PHE A 580 24.29 4.73 7.67
N LEU A 581 24.93 3.57 7.70
CA LEU A 581 24.56 2.38 6.92
C LEU A 581 24.59 1.15 7.82
N LEU A 582 23.52 0.35 7.74
CA LEU A 582 23.58 -1.08 8.05
C LEU A 582 23.45 -1.87 6.75
N TYR A 583 24.41 -2.76 6.51
CA TYR A 583 24.46 -3.61 5.33
C TYR A 583 24.32 -5.07 5.74
N TYR A 584 23.25 -5.72 5.31
CA TYR A 584 23.11 -7.17 5.40
C TYR A 584 23.73 -7.81 4.18
N SER A 585 24.75 -8.64 4.38
CA SER A 585 25.32 -9.48 3.33
C SER A 585 24.65 -10.85 3.37
N ALA A 586 24.04 -11.25 2.25
CA ALA A 586 23.41 -12.56 2.14
C ALA A 586 24.42 -13.70 2.10
N SER A 587 25.64 -13.43 1.64
CA SER A 587 26.70 -14.42 1.49
C SER A 587 27.19 -14.99 2.83
N ASP A 588 27.31 -14.14 3.85
CA ASP A 588 27.78 -14.49 5.19
C ASP A 588 26.67 -14.40 6.25
N LYS A 589 25.47 -13.91 5.87
CA LYS A 589 24.32 -13.66 6.75
C LYS A 589 24.66 -12.75 7.93
N LYS A 590 25.51 -11.76 7.71
CA LYS A 590 25.91 -10.78 8.74
C LYS A 590 25.40 -9.38 8.42
N VAL A 591 25.16 -8.63 9.48
CA VAL A 591 24.89 -7.18 9.41
C VAL A 591 26.19 -6.45 9.72
N HIS A 592 26.62 -5.59 8.81
CA HIS A 592 27.80 -4.74 8.92
C HIS A 592 27.35 -3.30 9.14
N GLY A 593 28.03 -2.54 9.98
CA GLY A 593 27.73 -1.13 10.24
C GLY A 593 28.80 -0.19 9.70
N LEU A 594 28.38 0.97 9.19
CA LEU A 594 29.26 2.08 8.81
C LEU A 594 28.73 3.40 9.39
N ASN A 595 29.57 4.06 10.20
CA ASN A 595 29.35 5.39 10.73
C ASN A 595 30.15 6.41 9.91
N GLY A 596 29.47 7.14 9.03
CA GLY A 596 30.00 8.24 8.25
C GLY A 596 29.62 9.60 8.84
N SER A 597 29.70 9.76 10.17
CA SER A 597 29.45 11.04 10.84
C SER A 597 30.71 11.85 11.14
N GLY A 598 30.57 13.15 10.94
CA GLY A 598 31.55 14.20 11.16
C GLY A 598 31.96 14.43 12.61
N ARG A 599 33.21 14.88 12.79
CA ARG A 599 33.69 15.44 14.06
C ARG A 599 33.56 16.97 14.05
N SER A 600 33.44 17.57 15.23
CA SER A 600 33.64 19.00 15.43
C SER A 600 35.04 19.42 14.96
N PRO A 601 35.23 20.69 14.54
CA PRO A 601 36.57 21.24 14.34
C PRO A 601 37.46 20.98 15.56
N SER A 602 38.72 20.63 15.32
CA SER A 602 39.69 20.36 16.40
C SER A 602 39.84 21.50 17.40
N ALA A 603 39.72 22.75 16.93
CA ALA A 603 39.83 23.95 17.77
C ALA A 603 38.54 24.33 18.52
N LEU A 604 37.40 23.71 18.21
CA LEU A 604 36.11 24.05 18.82
C LEU A 604 35.90 23.28 20.14
N THR A 605 36.63 23.66 21.17
CA THR A 605 36.40 23.19 22.55
C THR A 605 35.26 23.96 23.22
N LEU A 606 34.78 23.49 24.38
CA LEU A 606 33.78 24.21 25.15
C LEU A 606 34.26 25.61 25.54
N GLU A 607 35.50 25.72 26.04
CA GLU A 607 36.11 27.01 26.41
C GLU A 607 36.15 27.92 25.19
N LYS A 608 36.56 27.39 24.04
CA LYS A 608 36.62 28.18 22.81
C LYS A 608 35.24 28.65 22.36
N ALA A 609 34.22 27.81 22.49
CA ALA A 609 32.84 28.16 22.19
C ALA A 609 32.35 29.31 23.09
N ARG A 610 32.67 29.30 24.40
CA ARG A 610 32.39 30.42 25.30
C ARG A 610 33.13 31.70 24.89
N GLU A 611 34.41 31.61 24.53
CA GLU A 611 35.20 32.77 24.07
C GLU A 611 34.60 33.46 22.83
N ILE A 612 33.98 32.69 21.93
CA ILE A 612 33.33 33.24 20.72
C ILE A 612 31.85 33.57 20.91
N GLY A 613 31.36 33.59 22.17
CA GLY A 613 30.03 34.07 22.54
C GLY A 613 28.92 33.02 22.47
N LEU A 614 29.24 31.72 22.45
CA LEU A 614 28.26 30.65 22.57
C LEU A 614 28.01 30.33 24.05
N ASP A 615 27.28 31.20 24.75
CA ASP A 615 27.05 31.12 26.21
C ASP A 615 25.77 30.34 26.62
N GLY A 616 25.02 29.79 25.66
CA GLY A 616 23.82 28.99 25.91
C GLY A 616 24.07 27.56 26.39
N THR A 617 23.04 26.72 26.35
CA THR A 617 23.12 25.26 26.64
C THR A 617 23.39 24.41 25.40
N GLU A 618 23.23 24.98 24.21
CA GLU A 618 23.42 24.33 22.92
C GLU A 618 23.96 25.33 21.88
N ILE A 619 24.52 24.82 20.76
CA ILE A 619 24.89 25.67 19.62
C ILE A 619 23.62 25.94 18.80
N PRO A 620 23.29 27.21 18.48
CA PRO A 620 22.12 27.52 17.64
C PRO A 620 22.21 26.88 16.25
N PHE A 621 21.06 26.43 15.73
CA PHE A 621 20.95 25.72 14.45
C PHE A 621 21.51 26.48 13.24
N ASP A 622 21.42 27.79 13.24
CA ASP A 622 21.88 28.68 12.16
C ASP A 622 23.30 29.21 12.37
N ASN A 623 23.94 28.88 13.51
CA ASN A 623 25.31 29.29 13.78
C ASN A 623 26.30 28.45 12.95
N ILE A 624 27.28 29.10 12.34
CA ILE A 624 28.27 28.41 11.49
C ILE A 624 29.14 27.40 12.26
N ASN A 625 29.31 27.57 13.58
CA ASN A 625 30.03 26.61 14.43
C ASN A 625 29.21 25.33 14.71
N ALA A 626 27.95 25.26 14.28
CA ALA A 626 27.19 24.02 14.25
C ALA A 626 27.64 23.06 13.12
N VAL A 627 28.47 23.53 12.18
CA VAL A 627 29.05 22.70 11.12
C VAL A 627 30.13 21.79 11.71
N THR A 628 29.87 20.48 11.70
CA THR A 628 30.90 19.44 11.82
C THR A 628 31.44 19.09 10.44
N VAL A 629 32.58 18.41 10.36
CA VAL A 629 33.14 17.91 9.09
C VAL A 629 32.07 17.07 8.36
N PRO A 630 31.63 17.41 7.13
CA PRO A 630 30.65 16.60 6.41
C PRO A 630 31.17 15.17 6.18
N GLY A 631 30.50 14.17 6.75
CA GLY A 631 30.93 12.77 6.70
C GLY A 631 30.30 11.93 5.59
N ALA A 632 29.21 12.40 4.97
CA ALA A 632 28.50 11.68 3.92
C ALA A 632 29.40 11.27 2.73
N PRO A 633 30.24 12.15 2.14
CA PRO A 633 31.07 11.78 0.99
C PRO A 633 32.07 10.66 1.31
N ALA A 634 32.76 10.74 2.46
CA ALA A 634 33.64 9.66 2.90
C ALA A 634 32.86 8.36 3.11
N GLY A 635 31.70 8.43 3.74
CA GLY A 635 30.83 7.27 3.97
C GLY A 635 30.38 6.60 2.67
N TRP A 636 30.02 7.39 1.64
CA TRP A 636 29.66 6.85 0.33
C TRP A 636 30.85 6.13 -0.33
N CYS A 637 32.02 6.76 -0.35
CA CYS A 637 33.23 6.14 -0.90
C CYS A 637 33.64 4.89 -0.13
N ASP A 638 33.60 4.91 1.20
CA ASP A 638 33.95 3.75 2.05
C ASP A 638 32.97 2.60 1.89
N ALA A 639 31.66 2.89 1.82
CA ALA A 639 30.64 1.88 1.55
C ALA A 639 30.83 1.27 0.16
N TYR A 640 31.09 2.08 -0.86
CA TYR A 640 31.42 1.60 -2.19
C TYR A 640 32.70 0.76 -2.18
N ASP A 641 33.74 1.19 -1.47
CA ASP A 641 35.01 0.47 -1.41
C ASP A 641 34.86 -0.90 -0.76
N ALA A 642 34.12 -0.98 0.35
CA ALA A 642 33.94 -2.21 1.12
C ALA A 642 32.85 -3.15 0.58
N PHE A 643 31.73 -2.62 0.07
CA PHE A 643 30.53 -3.42 -0.17
C PHE A 643 30.00 -3.35 -1.61
N SER A 644 30.58 -2.57 -2.51
CA SER A 644 30.15 -2.53 -3.93
C SER A 644 30.33 -3.87 -4.64
N SER A 645 29.47 -4.12 -5.64
CA SER A 645 29.63 -5.22 -6.60
C SER A 645 30.93 -5.14 -7.42
N LYS A 646 31.50 -3.93 -7.54
CA LYS A 646 32.57 -3.54 -8.49
C LYS A 646 32.21 -3.75 -9.97
N LYS A 647 30.97 -4.12 -10.29
CA LYS A 647 30.46 -4.22 -11.68
C LYS A 647 30.11 -2.84 -12.25
N VAL A 648 29.79 -1.89 -11.38
CA VAL A 648 29.55 -0.48 -11.70
C VAL A 648 30.58 0.39 -11.01
N SER A 649 31.16 1.34 -11.74
CA SER A 649 32.11 2.32 -11.18
C SER A 649 31.39 3.37 -10.31
N LEU A 650 32.11 4.00 -9.36
CA LEU A 650 31.55 5.11 -8.56
C LEU A 650 31.00 6.24 -9.44
N LYS A 651 31.65 6.51 -10.57
CA LYS A 651 31.15 7.45 -11.59
C LYS A 651 29.79 7.03 -12.15
N GLN A 652 29.62 5.76 -12.50
CA GLN A 652 28.34 5.23 -12.97
C GLN A 652 27.26 5.24 -11.88
N VAL A 653 27.64 5.05 -10.61
CA VAL A 653 26.74 5.14 -9.46
C VAL A 653 26.22 6.57 -9.27
N LEU A 654 27.07 7.59 -9.42
CA LEU A 654 26.69 9.00 -9.25
C LEU A 654 26.08 9.65 -10.51
N GLU A 655 26.27 9.05 -11.69
CA GLU A 655 25.78 9.55 -12.99
C GLU A 655 24.27 9.89 -13.01
N PRO A 656 23.35 9.11 -12.41
CA PRO A 656 21.94 9.51 -12.33
C PRO A 656 21.74 10.86 -11.64
N ALA A 657 22.41 11.10 -10.51
CA ALA A 657 22.31 12.34 -9.76
C ALA A 657 22.98 13.51 -10.49
N ILE A 658 24.16 13.28 -11.10
CA ILE A 658 24.85 14.26 -11.95
C ILE A 658 23.92 14.73 -13.08
N ARG A 659 23.26 13.79 -13.76
CA ARG A 659 22.32 14.10 -14.84
C ARG A 659 21.10 14.89 -14.32
N LEU A 660 20.53 14.52 -13.17
CA LEU A 660 19.40 15.24 -12.58
C LEU A 660 19.79 16.68 -12.22
N ALA A 661 20.94 16.86 -11.57
CA ALA A 661 21.45 18.16 -11.18
C ALA A 661 21.74 19.04 -12.41
N ARG A 662 22.35 18.48 -13.46
CA ARG A 662 22.72 19.23 -14.68
C ARG A 662 21.54 19.55 -15.59
N ASN A 663 20.65 18.59 -15.83
CA ASN A 663 19.57 18.71 -16.81
C ASN A 663 18.25 19.19 -16.19
N GLY A 664 18.23 19.31 -14.86
CA GLY A 664 17.11 19.77 -14.08
C GLY A 664 16.01 18.71 -13.86
N TYR A 665 15.15 19.00 -12.88
CA TYR A 665 14.02 18.15 -12.51
C TYR A 665 12.83 19.01 -12.02
N PRO A 666 11.58 18.53 -12.17
CA PRO A 666 10.41 19.20 -11.60
C PRO A 666 10.37 19.04 -10.08
N VAL A 667 10.32 20.16 -9.36
CA VAL A 667 10.29 20.14 -7.88
C VAL A 667 8.96 19.60 -7.36
N HIS A 668 9.00 18.65 -6.44
CA HIS A 668 7.82 18.04 -5.82
C HIS A 668 7.15 18.97 -4.80
N GLN A 669 5.89 18.72 -4.48
CA GLN A 669 5.07 19.61 -3.64
C GLN A 669 5.63 19.77 -2.23
N ILE A 670 5.94 18.65 -1.55
CA ILE A 670 6.45 18.69 -0.17
C ILE A 670 7.84 19.34 -0.13
N THR A 671 8.70 19.00 -1.09
CA THR A 671 10.02 19.63 -1.23
C THR A 671 9.90 21.14 -1.43
N ALA A 672 9.02 21.61 -2.32
CA ALA A 672 8.82 23.05 -2.58
C ALA A 672 8.36 23.79 -1.32
N GLU A 673 7.46 23.18 -0.54
CA GLU A 673 6.99 23.77 0.73
C GLU A 673 8.12 23.88 1.76
N GLN A 674 8.89 22.82 1.97
CA GLN A 674 10.05 22.84 2.89
C GLN A 674 11.14 23.82 2.45
N TRP A 675 11.36 23.94 1.13
CA TRP A 675 12.26 24.93 0.55
C TRP A 675 11.80 26.35 0.82
N SER A 676 10.52 26.63 0.62
CA SER A 676 9.92 27.94 0.90
C SER A 676 10.03 28.33 2.38
N ARG A 677 9.86 27.38 3.30
CA ARG A 677 10.05 27.61 4.76
C ARG A 677 11.49 27.99 5.11
N SER A 678 12.47 27.59 4.29
CA SER A 678 13.91 27.81 4.53
C SER A 678 14.51 28.94 3.68
N GLU A 679 13.70 29.65 2.88
CA GLU A 679 14.20 30.64 1.92
C GLU A 679 15.02 31.75 2.60
N GLU A 680 14.51 32.33 3.70
CA GLU A 680 15.22 33.38 4.44
C GLU A 680 16.51 32.87 5.09
N LEU A 681 16.49 31.65 5.63
CA LEU A 681 17.69 31.01 6.20
C LEU A 681 18.79 30.92 5.12
N ILE A 682 18.46 30.38 3.95
CA ILE A 682 19.40 30.20 2.85
C ILE A 682 19.95 31.56 2.38
N LYS A 683 19.09 32.56 2.20
CA LYS A 683 19.48 33.93 1.79
C LYS A 683 20.46 34.58 2.76
N ASN A 684 20.27 34.37 4.07
CA ASN A 684 21.05 35.04 5.10
C ASN A 684 22.37 34.31 5.44
N ALA A 685 22.42 33.00 5.22
CA ALA A 685 23.52 32.15 5.65
C ALA A 685 24.82 32.33 4.85
N SER A 686 24.75 32.59 3.52
CA SER A 686 25.94 32.84 2.70
C SER A 686 25.65 33.73 1.48
N PRO A 687 26.66 34.40 0.91
CA PRO A 687 26.47 35.21 -0.31
C PRO A 687 26.19 34.35 -1.56
N ASN A 688 26.22 33.02 -1.46
CA ASN A 688 26.05 32.10 -2.58
C ASN A 688 24.67 31.42 -2.58
N ALA A 689 23.70 32.00 -1.86
CA ALA A 689 22.34 31.50 -1.73
C ALA A 689 21.67 31.19 -3.08
N GLU A 690 21.99 31.95 -4.13
CA GLU A 690 21.45 31.78 -5.49
C GLU A 690 21.73 30.38 -6.09
N GLU A 691 22.72 29.62 -5.61
CA GLU A 691 22.94 28.24 -6.08
C GLU A 691 21.86 27.26 -5.59
N MET A 692 21.09 27.65 -4.57
CA MET A 692 19.99 26.89 -3.98
C MET A 692 18.64 27.56 -4.21
N LEU A 693 18.57 28.63 -5.01
CA LEU A 693 17.34 29.40 -5.26
C LEU A 693 17.11 29.54 -6.78
N LEU A 694 15.84 29.64 -7.16
CA LEU A 694 15.41 29.90 -8.52
C LEU A 694 15.03 31.38 -8.63
N ASP A 695 15.84 32.17 -9.33
CA ASP A 695 15.67 33.62 -9.47
C ASP A 695 15.55 34.35 -8.12
N GLY A 696 16.42 34.03 -7.15
CA GLY A 696 16.43 34.63 -5.82
C GLY A 696 15.28 34.24 -4.90
N ARG A 697 14.54 33.17 -5.19
CA ARG A 697 13.48 32.62 -4.33
C ARG A 697 13.47 31.09 -4.31
N ALA A 698 12.77 30.49 -3.37
CA ALA A 698 12.53 29.05 -3.36
C ALA A 698 11.74 28.63 -4.62
N PRO A 699 12.05 27.46 -5.21
CA PRO A 699 11.29 26.92 -6.32
C PRO A 699 9.89 26.50 -5.89
N LYS A 700 8.91 26.66 -6.78
CA LYS A 700 7.53 26.21 -6.57
C LYS A 700 7.34 24.80 -7.13
N GLU A 701 6.28 24.13 -6.67
CA GLU A 701 5.86 22.83 -7.19
C GLU A 701 5.78 22.85 -8.73
N GLY A 702 6.46 21.89 -9.36
CA GLY A 702 6.48 21.68 -10.81
C GLY A 702 7.46 22.57 -11.58
N GLU A 703 8.07 23.58 -10.96
CA GLU A 703 9.15 24.34 -11.60
C GLU A 703 10.39 23.46 -11.79
N ILE A 704 11.13 23.68 -12.88
CA ILE A 704 12.36 22.94 -13.16
C ILE A 704 13.52 23.65 -12.47
N LEU A 705 14.16 22.97 -11.52
CA LEU A 705 15.38 23.45 -10.89
C LEU A 705 16.60 22.80 -11.53
N TYR A 706 17.62 23.60 -11.82
CA TYR A 706 18.93 23.15 -12.30
C TYR A 706 19.98 23.44 -11.22
N MET A 707 20.84 22.46 -10.93
CA MET A 707 21.89 22.56 -9.90
C MET A 707 23.26 22.21 -10.51
N PRO A 708 23.77 23.00 -11.50
CA PRO A 708 24.99 22.65 -12.23
C PRO A 708 26.25 22.61 -11.36
N THR A 709 26.30 23.40 -10.29
CA THR A 709 27.42 23.39 -9.33
C THR A 709 27.44 22.12 -8.49
N LEU A 710 26.26 21.61 -8.10
CA LEU A 710 26.14 20.31 -7.44
C LEU A 710 26.56 19.16 -8.36
N ALA A 711 26.23 19.24 -9.66
CA ALA A 711 26.68 18.27 -10.64
C ALA A 711 28.22 18.21 -10.72
N GLN A 712 28.89 19.37 -10.72
CA GLN A 712 30.35 19.44 -10.69
C GLN A 712 30.93 18.85 -9.41
N THR A 713 30.30 19.10 -8.25
CA THR A 713 30.70 18.50 -6.98
C THR A 713 30.62 16.97 -7.02
N PHE A 714 29.55 16.40 -7.57
CA PHE A 714 29.46 14.95 -7.75
C PHE A 714 30.48 14.41 -8.74
N GLU A 715 30.84 15.16 -9.78
CA GLU A 715 31.90 14.78 -10.72
C GLU A 715 33.28 14.73 -10.06
N GLU A 716 33.60 15.73 -9.21
CA GLU A 716 34.86 15.73 -8.44
C GLU A 716 34.97 14.48 -7.54
N VAL A 717 33.87 14.11 -6.87
CA VAL A 717 33.82 12.88 -6.04
C VAL A 717 33.84 11.61 -6.88
N ALA A 718 33.15 11.59 -8.03
CA ALA A 718 33.16 10.46 -8.94
C ALA A 718 34.55 10.17 -9.52
N GLU A 719 35.35 11.22 -9.78
CA GLU A 719 36.65 11.11 -10.42
C GLU A 719 37.80 10.89 -9.42
N HIS A 720 37.71 11.50 -8.24
CA HIS A 720 38.81 11.50 -7.26
C HIS A 720 38.45 10.79 -5.94
N GLY A 721 37.26 10.20 -5.84
CA GLY A 721 36.76 9.59 -4.61
C GLY A 721 36.72 10.62 -3.47
N LYS A 722 37.15 10.20 -2.28
CA LYS A 722 37.22 11.07 -1.09
C LYS A 722 38.01 12.35 -1.33
N LYS A 723 39.15 12.25 -2.02
CA LYS A 723 40.02 13.41 -2.26
C LYS A 723 39.33 14.52 -3.02
N GLY A 724 38.34 14.20 -3.86
CA GLY A 724 37.54 15.20 -4.55
C GLY A 724 36.78 16.13 -3.60
N PHE A 725 36.36 15.63 -2.44
CA PHE A 725 35.61 16.43 -1.46
C PHE A 725 36.50 17.03 -0.35
N TYR A 726 37.43 16.24 0.18
CA TYR A 726 38.22 16.60 1.36
C TYR A 726 39.56 17.30 1.03
N GLU A 727 39.92 17.38 -0.25
CA GLU A 727 41.04 18.15 -0.76
C GLU A 727 40.55 19.05 -1.92
N GLY A 728 41.37 20.01 -2.37
CA GLY A 728 41.07 20.78 -3.58
C GLY A 728 39.91 21.77 -3.44
N ARG A 729 39.11 21.93 -4.51
CA ARG A 729 38.18 23.07 -4.66
C ARG A 729 37.08 23.07 -3.60
N ILE A 730 36.42 21.93 -3.38
CA ILE A 730 35.32 21.81 -2.43
C ILE A 730 35.81 22.10 -1.00
N ALA A 731 36.88 21.44 -0.56
CA ALA A 731 37.45 21.64 0.77
C ALA A 731 37.83 23.11 1.04
N ASN A 732 38.49 23.75 0.07
CA ASN A 732 38.88 25.16 0.17
C ASN A 732 37.67 26.10 0.33
N GLU A 733 36.61 25.90 -0.46
CA GLU A 733 35.43 26.78 -0.40
C GLU A 733 34.56 26.52 0.84
N ILE A 734 34.53 25.29 1.38
CA ILE A 734 33.92 25.00 2.69
C ILE A 734 34.64 25.79 3.79
N VAL A 735 35.95 25.61 3.92
CA VAL A 735 36.75 26.24 4.99
C VAL A 735 36.70 27.75 4.89
N LYS A 736 36.85 28.30 3.68
CA LYS A 736 36.76 29.73 3.43
C LYS A 736 35.41 30.32 3.84
N LEU A 737 34.31 29.64 3.50
CA LEU A 737 32.97 30.07 3.93
C LEU A 737 32.85 30.04 5.46
N VAL A 738 33.19 28.91 6.08
CA VAL A 738 33.06 28.72 7.53
C VAL A 738 33.87 29.77 8.29
N GLN A 739 35.15 29.96 7.92
CA GLN A 739 36.03 30.94 8.56
C GLN A 739 35.60 32.39 8.31
N SER A 740 35.06 32.72 7.13
CA SER A 740 34.55 34.07 6.85
C SER A 740 33.38 34.47 7.75
N ARG A 741 32.71 33.49 8.37
CA ARG A 741 31.60 33.67 9.32
C ARG A 741 32.01 33.43 10.78
N GLY A 742 33.32 33.34 11.06
CA GLY A 742 33.85 33.14 12.42
C GLY A 742 33.86 31.69 12.89
N GLY A 743 33.67 30.73 11.98
CA GLY A 743 33.78 29.31 12.28
C GLY A 743 35.22 28.80 12.31
N LEU A 744 35.44 27.66 13.00
CA LEU A 744 36.78 27.14 13.30
C LEU A 744 37.21 25.94 12.46
N LEU A 745 36.39 25.49 11.50
CA LEU A 745 36.72 24.35 10.63
C LEU A 745 37.93 24.69 9.75
N THR A 746 38.88 23.76 9.67
CA THR A 746 40.12 23.89 8.89
C THR A 746 40.23 22.85 7.79
N LEU A 747 41.19 23.03 6.87
CA LEU A 747 41.50 22.03 5.85
C LEU A 747 42.04 20.74 6.47
N GLU A 748 42.74 20.83 7.60
CA GLU A 748 43.25 19.66 8.32
C GLU A 748 42.11 18.85 8.96
N ASP A 749 41.08 19.51 9.49
CA ASP A 749 39.89 18.83 10.00
C ASP A 749 39.17 18.06 8.87
N LEU A 750 39.12 18.63 7.66
CA LEU A 750 38.54 17.96 6.49
C LEU A 750 39.41 16.79 6.00
N SER A 751 40.71 17.02 5.78
CA SER A 751 41.62 16.01 5.21
C SER A 751 41.85 14.81 6.15
N SER A 752 41.77 15.02 7.47
CA SER A 752 41.91 13.96 8.48
C SER A 752 40.62 13.15 8.71
N HIS A 753 39.51 13.50 8.04
CA HIS A 753 38.24 12.83 8.24
C HIS A 753 38.24 11.37 7.74
N THR A 754 37.65 10.50 8.55
CA THR A 754 37.47 9.08 8.23
C THR A 754 36.11 8.59 8.72
N SER A 755 35.47 7.74 7.90
CA SER A 755 34.35 6.92 8.34
C SER A 755 34.83 5.80 9.27
N THR A 756 33.93 5.22 10.06
CA THR A 756 34.25 4.14 10.98
C THR A 756 33.37 2.93 10.70
N PHE A 757 33.95 1.80 10.33
CA PHE A 757 33.24 0.52 10.34
C PHE A 757 32.99 0.10 11.78
N VAL A 758 31.75 -0.27 12.08
CA VAL A 758 31.28 -0.52 13.43
C VAL A 758 30.53 -1.84 13.51
N GLU A 759 30.69 -2.54 14.62
CA GLU A 759 29.84 -3.68 14.94
C GLU A 759 28.46 -3.16 15.37
N PRO A 760 27.35 -3.59 14.73
CA PRO A 760 26.02 -3.17 15.12
C PRO A 760 25.68 -3.57 16.56
N MET A 761 25.05 -2.65 17.29
CA MET A 761 24.40 -2.98 18.55
C MET A 761 23.11 -3.71 18.25
N LYS A 762 22.74 -4.66 19.11
CA LYS A 762 21.55 -5.50 18.87
C LYS A 762 20.80 -5.86 20.13
N TYR A 763 19.49 -6.01 19.98
CA TYR A 763 18.60 -6.58 20.99
C TYR A 763 17.78 -7.70 20.37
N THR A 764 17.57 -8.79 21.11
CA THR A 764 16.70 -9.89 20.68
C THR A 764 15.33 -9.67 21.31
N TYR A 765 14.33 -9.39 20.49
CA TYR A 765 12.95 -9.18 20.90
C TYR A 765 12.08 -10.42 20.61
N ALA A 766 11.20 -10.75 21.55
CA ALA A 766 10.31 -11.91 21.52
C ALA A 766 11.05 -13.22 21.21
N ASP A 767 12.28 -13.36 21.76
CA ASP A 767 13.20 -14.49 21.60
C ASP A 767 13.59 -14.91 20.16
N GLU A 768 13.10 -14.21 19.14
CA GLU A 768 13.12 -14.65 17.75
C GLU A 768 13.71 -13.57 16.83
N TYR A 769 13.50 -12.29 17.14
CA TYR A 769 13.81 -11.16 16.26
C TYR A 769 14.99 -10.35 16.78
N VAL A 770 16.13 -10.45 16.11
CA VAL A 770 17.33 -9.67 16.44
C VAL A 770 17.27 -8.36 15.69
N VAL A 771 17.05 -7.26 16.40
CA VAL A 771 17.06 -5.89 15.86
C VAL A 771 18.46 -5.34 15.96
N HIS A 772 18.99 -4.86 14.85
CA HIS A 772 20.33 -4.29 14.72
C HIS A 772 20.24 -2.79 14.46
N GLU A 773 21.06 -2.04 15.17
CA GLU A 773 21.19 -0.59 15.10
C GLU A 773 22.67 -0.21 15.06
N CYS A 774 23.00 0.95 14.48
CA CYS A 774 24.34 1.48 14.63
C CYS A 774 24.64 1.82 16.12
N PRO A 775 25.86 1.56 16.62
CA PRO A 775 26.24 1.96 17.97
C PRO A 775 26.28 3.48 18.14
N PRO A 776 26.43 3.97 19.40
CA PRO A 776 26.80 5.35 19.69
C PRO A 776 27.94 5.84 18.79
N ASN A 777 27.96 7.09 18.33
CA ASN A 777 27.16 8.26 18.75
C ASN A 777 25.71 8.32 18.22
N GLY A 778 25.24 7.32 17.46
CA GLY A 778 23.86 7.25 16.98
C GLY A 778 22.84 6.93 18.07
N GLN A 779 21.60 7.39 17.89
CA GLN A 779 20.53 7.20 18.87
C GLN A 779 19.78 5.86 18.80
N GLY A 780 20.20 4.92 17.95
CA GLY A 780 19.49 3.66 17.68
C GLY A 780 19.33 2.81 18.94
N LEU A 781 20.24 2.97 19.90
CA LEU A 781 20.15 2.38 21.23
C LEU A 781 18.83 2.70 21.95
N THR A 782 18.19 3.83 21.64
CA THR A 782 16.88 4.21 22.19
C THR A 782 15.81 3.18 21.80
N ALA A 783 15.79 2.73 20.54
CA ALA A 783 14.83 1.73 20.08
C ALA A 783 15.09 0.37 20.75
N LEU A 784 16.37 -0.01 20.88
CA LEU A 784 16.78 -1.26 21.53
C LEU A 784 16.40 -1.29 23.03
N ILE A 785 16.65 -0.20 23.76
CA ILE A 785 16.26 -0.07 25.18
C ILE A 785 14.72 -0.12 25.31
N ALA A 786 14.00 0.61 24.46
CA ALA A 786 12.54 0.62 24.50
C ALA A 786 11.96 -0.79 24.26
N LEU A 787 12.46 -1.54 23.28
CA LEU A 787 12.07 -2.94 23.04
C LEU A 787 12.36 -3.84 24.25
N GLY A 788 13.51 -3.64 24.90
CA GLY A 788 13.87 -4.38 26.10
C GLY A 788 12.96 -4.10 27.29
N ILE A 789 12.61 -2.82 27.52
CA ILE A 789 11.64 -2.43 28.56
C ILE A 789 10.25 -3.02 28.26
N LEU A 790 9.83 -2.99 26.99
CA LEU A 790 8.53 -3.51 26.56
C LEU A 790 8.39 -5.02 26.82
N GLU A 791 9.46 -5.78 26.71
CA GLU A 791 9.46 -7.23 26.95
C GLU A 791 9.43 -7.59 28.45
N SER A 792 9.57 -6.61 29.35
CA SER A 792 9.60 -6.82 30.80
C SER A 792 8.24 -6.69 31.49
N CYS A 793 7.14 -6.38 30.78
CA CYS A 793 5.81 -6.22 31.39
C CYS A 793 4.64 -6.67 30.48
N GLU A 794 3.65 -7.36 31.05
CA GLU A 794 2.50 -7.92 30.32
C GLU A 794 1.14 -7.27 30.63
N LYS A 795 1.05 -6.28 31.56
CA LYS A 795 -0.23 -5.92 32.22
C LYS A 795 -0.67 -4.45 32.17
N LEU A 796 -0.20 -3.67 31.20
CA LEU A 796 -0.59 -2.26 31.05
C LEU A 796 -1.16 -1.98 29.66
N GLU A 797 -1.98 -0.93 29.56
CA GLU A 797 -2.52 -0.41 28.31
C GLU A 797 -1.40 -0.18 27.28
N TYR A 798 -1.55 -0.78 26.10
CA TYR A 798 -0.47 -0.89 25.12
C TYR A 798 0.20 0.46 24.78
N LEU A 799 -0.59 1.47 24.40
CA LEU A 799 -0.05 2.78 24.01
C LEU A 799 0.60 3.51 25.18
N HIS A 800 0.04 3.42 26.40
CA HIS A 800 0.63 4.03 27.56
C HIS A 800 2.01 3.43 27.85
N PHE A 801 2.10 2.09 27.85
CA PHE A 801 3.34 1.40 28.14
C PHE A 801 4.40 1.67 27.07
N LEU A 802 4.00 1.75 25.80
CA LEU A 802 4.87 2.10 24.69
C LEU A 802 5.41 3.54 24.79
N ILE A 803 4.55 4.51 25.14
CA ILE A 803 4.96 5.91 25.37
C ILE A 803 5.96 5.98 26.52
N GLU A 804 5.68 5.36 27.66
CA GLU A 804 6.56 5.44 28.84
C GLU A 804 7.89 4.70 28.64
N SER A 805 7.88 3.57 27.92
CA SER A 805 9.10 2.85 27.56
C SER A 805 10.02 3.71 26.69
N LEU A 806 9.46 4.39 25.69
CA LEU A 806 10.21 5.32 24.84
C LEU A 806 10.69 6.54 25.64
N ARG A 807 9.89 7.10 26.55
CA ARG A 807 10.32 8.19 27.45
C ARG A 807 11.53 7.79 28.29
N LEU A 808 11.48 6.62 28.92
CA LEU A 808 12.60 6.11 29.73
C LEU A 808 13.83 5.80 28.87
N ALA A 809 13.65 5.30 27.65
CA ALA A 809 14.75 5.06 26.73
C ALA A 809 15.41 6.37 26.28
N PHE A 810 14.62 7.40 25.91
CA PHE A 810 15.15 8.73 25.58
C PHE A 810 15.85 9.38 26.76
N ALA A 811 15.32 9.20 27.97
CA ALA A 811 15.94 9.69 29.18
C ALA A 811 17.38 9.21 29.32
N ASP A 812 17.58 7.91 29.10
CA ASP A 812 18.89 7.29 29.21
C ASP A 812 19.80 7.70 28.05
N THR A 813 19.30 7.63 26.80
CA THR A 813 20.15 7.89 25.64
C THR A 813 20.52 9.36 25.48
N ARG A 814 19.65 10.31 25.86
CA ARG A 814 20.00 11.74 25.85
C ARG A 814 21.14 12.08 26.79
N TYR A 815 21.31 11.31 27.86
CA TYR A 815 22.40 11.50 28.82
C TYR A 815 23.65 10.70 28.43
N TYR A 816 23.52 9.39 28.23
CA TYR A 816 24.66 8.50 28.05
C TYR A 816 25.25 8.51 26.63
N VAL A 817 24.42 8.57 25.58
CA VAL A 817 24.90 8.44 24.19
C VAL A 817 25.74 9.65 23.80
N CYS A 818 26.98 9.37 23.43
CA CYS A 818 27.97 10.34 22.98
C CYS A 818 29.00 9.66 22.08
N ASP A 819 30.05 10.37 21.67
CA ASP A 819 31.18 9.78 20.93
C ASP A 819 31.86 8.67 21.77
N PRO A 820 31.85 7.40 21.32
CA PRO A 820 32.45 6.29 22.07
C PRO A 820 33.97 6.41 22.20
N SER A 821 34.64 7.24 21.38
CA SER A 821 36.08 7.50 21.52
C SER A 821 36.43 8.48 22.64
N LYS A 822 35.42 9.13 23.24
CA LYS A 822 35.58 10.17 24.27
C LYS A 822 34.94 9.77 25.62
N THR A 823 34.53 8.52 25.77
CA THR A 823 33.96 8.00 27.03
C THR A 823 34.43 6.55 27.28
N ASN A 824 34.46 6.15 28.55
CA ASN A 824 34.73 4.77 28.96
C ASN A 824 33.45 4.02 29.35
N PHE A 825 32.27 4.63 29.16
CA PHE A 825 31.00 4.01 29.50
C PHE A 825 30.69 2.82 28.59
N ASP A 826 30.41 1.65 29.17
CA ASP A 826 30.00 0.48 28.40
C ASP A 826 28.49 0.53 28.11
N PHE A 827 28.15 0.96 26.90
CA PHE A 827 26.78 1.07 26.43
C PHE A 827 25.99 -0.25 26.44
N LYS A 828 26.67 -1.41 26.48
CA LYS A 828 25.99 -2.72 26.54
C LYS A 828 25.22 -2.92 27.85
N GLN A 829 25.67 -2.29 28.94
CA GLN A 829 24.99 -2.34 30.23
C GLN A 829 23.55 -1.79 30.16
N LEU A 830 23.27 -0.87 29.23
CA LEU A 830 21.92 -0.34 29.00
C LEU A 830 20.96 -1.36 28.35
N LEU A 831 21.48 -2.46 27.81
CA LEU A 831 20.69 -3.55 27.21
C LEU A 831 20.70 -4.82 28.08
N GLU A 832 21.32 -4.79 29.25
CA GLU A 832 21.29 -5.92 30.19
C GLU A 832 19.89 -6.08 30.78
N ARG A 833 19.44 -7.33 30.93
CA ARG A 833 18.07 -7.63 31.37
C ARG A 833 17.76 -7.03 32.74
N GLU A 834 18.71 -7.09 33.68
CA GLU A 834 18.55 -6.50 35.01
C GLU A 834 18.31 -4.99 34.97
N TYR A 835 19.03 -4.28 34.08
CA TYR A 835 18.85 -2.85 33.87
C TYR A 835 17.49 -2.55 33.24
N LEU A 836 17.13 -3.24 32.15
CA LEU A 836 15.86 -3.06 31.46
C LEU A 836 14.66 -3.34 32.38
N ASP A 837 14.71 -4.42 33.18
CA ASP A 837 13.71 -4.74 34.18
C ASP A 837 13.62 -3.64 35.25
N SER A 838 14.75 -3.04 35.64
CA SER A 838 14.77 -1.91 36.59
C SER A 838 14.08 -0.67 36.03
N ARG A 839 14.23 -0.39 34.74
CA ARG A 839 13.56 0.70 34.04
C ARG A 839 12.06 0.41 33.91
N ALA A 840 11.68 -0.81 33.50
CA ALA A 840 10.29 -1.23 33.39
C ALA A 840 9.49 -1.07 34.70
N ARG A 841 10.12 -1.33 35.87
CA ARG A 841 9.50 -1.13 37.19
C ARG A 841 9.12 0.32 37.51
N LEU A 842 9.69 1.30 36.80
CA LEU A 842 9.36 2.72 36.95
C LEU A 842 8.02 3.07 36.30
N ILE A 843 7.57 2.29 35.32
CA ILE A 843 6.31 2.55 34.63
C ILE A 843 5.16 2.16 35.57
N LYS A 844 4.30 3.14 35.86
CA LYS A 844 3.11 2.99 36.71
C LYS A 844 1.85 3.06 35.85
N LYS A 845 0.68 3.10 36.49
CA LYS A 845 -0.61 3.27 35.81
C LYS A 845 -0.81 4.68 35.28
N ASP A 846 -0.27 5.66 35.99
CA ASP A 846 -0.30 7.06 35.61
C ASP A 846 1.05 7.44 34.96
N ALA A 847 1.01 8.39 34.04
CA ALA A 847 2.17 8.92 33.32
C ALA A 847 3.22 9.43 34.31
N ILE A 848 4.50 9.16 34.01
CA ILE A 848 5.60 9.52 34.90
C ILE A 848 5.69 11.04 35.01
N SER A 849 5.45 11.57 36.22
CA SER A 849 5.46 13.00 36.52
C SER A 849 6.86 13.57 36.79
N LYS A 850 7.88 12.70 36.96
CA LYS A 850 9.31 13.06 37.10
C LYS A 850 10.22 12.03 36.39
N VAL A 851 10.42 12.15 35.08
CA VAL A 851 11.46 11.45 34.32
C VAL A 851 12.78 12.12 34.68
N ARG A 852 13.65 11.41 35.43
CA ARG A 852 14.85 12.01 36.01
C ARG A 852 15.90 12.49 34.99
N HIS A 853 15.77 12.18 33.70
CA HIS A 853 16.69 12.64 32.64
C HIS A 853 15.96 12.77 31.29
N GLY A 854 16.34 13.72 30.43
CA GLY A 854 16.03 13.82 28.99
C GLY A 854 14.58 14.14 28.55
N SER A 855 14.41 15.24 27.81
CA SER A 855 13.22 15.54 26.99
C SER A 855 13.63 15.58 25.51
N PRO A 856 12.92 14.92 24.57
CA PRO A 856 13.25 15.03 23.15
C PRO A 856 12.99 16.46 22.65
N ALA A 857 13.76 16.90 21.66
CA ALA A 857 13.51 18.11 20.88
C ALA A 857 13.01 17.69 19.48
N ASN A 858 11.86 18.15 18.98
CA ASN A 858 11.34 17.65 17.71
C ASN A 858 11.78 18.53 16.53
N SER A 859 12.37 17.90 15.51
CA SER A 859 12.62 18.44 14.16
C SER A 859 12.41 17.32 13.14
N SER A 860 12.01 17.62 11.90
CA SER A 860 11.45 16.59 10.99
C SER A 860 12.12 16.52 9.60
N ASP A 861 13.44 16.68 9.52
CA ASP A 861 14.14 16.71 8.22
C ASP A 861 15.30 15.68 8.21
N THR A 862 15.22 14.66 7.36
CA THR A 862 16.23 13.59 7.14
C THR A 862 15.78 12.81 5.89
N VAL A 863 16.61 12.01 5.22
CA VAL A 863 16.07 11.01 4.28
C VAL A 863 16.49 9.61 4.70
N TYR A 864 15.53 8.69 4.70
CA TYR A 864 15.76 7.25 4.86
C TYR A 864 15.28 6.50 3.62
N PHE A 865 16.04 5.50 3.23
CA PHE A 865 15.64 4.55 2.19
C PHE A 865 16.34 3.21 2.41
N THR A 866 15.80 2.17 1.78
CA THR A 866 16.43 0.85 1.79
C THR A 866 16.34 0.20 0.43
N VAL A 867 17.38 -0.56 0.08
CA VAL A 867 17.51 -1.26 -1.20
C VAL A 867 17.86 -2.72 -0.93
N ALA A 868 17.22 -3.62 -1.65
CA ALA A 868 17.56 -5.03 -1.70
C ALA A 868 17.93 -5.43 -3.13
N ASP A 869 18.88 -6.34 -3.30
CA ASP A 869 19.32 -6.85 -4.60
C ASP A 869 18.94 -8.33 -4.82
N GLU A 870 19.23 -8.81 -6.04
CA GLU A 870 18.97 -10.20 -6.46
C GLU A 870 19.77 -11.25 -5.68
N GLU A 871 20.94 -10.88 -5.14
CA GLU A 871 21.80 -11.76 -4.36
C GLU A 871 21.30 -11.91 -2.91
N GLY A 872 20.34 -11.07 -2.50
CA GLY A 872 19.76 -11.09 -1.17
C GLY A 872 20.37 -10.06 -0.23
N ASN A 873 21.32 -9.25 -0.69
CA ASN A 873 21.94 -8.22 0.14
C ASN A 873 20.98 -7.05 0.33
N VAL A 874 21.09 -6.38 1.47
CA VAL A 874 20.23 -5.24 1.80
C VAL A 874 21.03 -4.10 2.42
N ALA A 875 20.83 -2.89 1.90
CA ALA A 875 21.35 -1.66 2.47
C ALA A 875 20.21 -0.90 3.16
N SER A 876 20.31 -0.70 4.47
CA SER A 876 19.49 0.22 5.26
C SER A 876 20.29 1.51 5.42
N PHE A 877 19.90 2.56 4.69
CA PHE A 877 20.74 3.74 4.48
C PHE A 877 20.01 5.00 4.92
N ILE A 878 20.73 5.89 5.61
CA ILE A 878 20.18 7.16 6.06
C ILE A 878 21.22 8.27 5.92
N ASN A 879 20.80 9.43 5.41
CA ASN A 879 21.65 10.59 5.11
C ASN A 879 20.93 11.89 5.55
N SER A 880 21.63 12.87 6.11
CA SER A 880 20.97 14.09 6.63
C SER A 880 21.91 15.27 6.85
N ASN A 881 21.37 16.48 6.67
CA ASN A 881 21.98 17.77 7.08
C ASN A 881 21.59 18.21 8.52
N TYR A 882 20.95 17.32 9.28
CA TYR A 882 20.25 17.54 10.54
C TYR A 882 18.93 18.31 10.42
N ALA A 883 18.89 19.63 10.61
CA ALA A 883 17.63 20.38 10.53
C ALA A 883 17.53 21.10 9.18
N GLY A 884 16.54 20.75 8.37
CA GLY A 884 16.31 21.33 7.05
C GLY A 884 17.55 21.32 6.14
N PHE A 885 17.86 22.51 5.61
CA PHE A 885 19.10 22.80 4.87
C PHE A 885 20.35 22.90 5.76
N GLY A 886 20.32 22.43 7.00
CA GLY A 886 21.38 22.61 7.98
C GLY A 886 21.49 24.06 8.41
N THR A 887 22.69 24.62 8.31
CA THR A 887 22.93 26.05 8.55
C THR A 887 22.40 26.95 7.42
N GLY A 888 22.00 26.36 6.28
CA GLY A 888 21.70 27.10 5.05
C GLY A 888 22.94 27.63 4.32
N ALA A 889 24.14 27.50 4.90
CA ALA A 889 25.35 28.08 4.35
C ALA A 889 25.82 27.30 3.11
N VAL A 890 25.95 27.99 1.97
CA VAL A 890 26.33 27.39 0.67
C VAL A 890 27.79 27.75 0.32
N PRO A 891 28.73 26.78 0.28
CA PRO A 891 30.08 26.97 -0.23
C PRO A 891 30.06 27.36 -1.71
N LYS A 892 30.89 28.32 -2.10
CA LYS A 892 30.82 28.93 -3.43
C LYS A 892 31.12 27.91 -4.53
N GLY A 893 30.21 27.81 -5.48
CA GLY A 893 30.30 26.96 -6.65
C GLY A 893 30.11 25.48 -6.34
N CYS A 894 29.60 25.10 -5.18
CA CYS A 894 29.45 23.69 -4.77
C CYS A 894 28.01 23.17 -4.83
N GLY A 895 26.99 24.05 -4.82
CA GLY A 895 25.59 23.64 -4.98
C GLY A 895 24.99 22.77 -3.87
N PHE A 896 25.51 22.86 -2.64
CA PHE A 896 24.93 22.20 -1.47
C PHE A 896 25.07 23.07 -0.21
N THR A 897 24.27 22.78 0.83
CA THR A 897 24.35 23.45 2.13
C THR A 897 25.11 22.63 3.16
N LEU A 898 25.71 23.30 4.15
CA LEU A 898 26.43 22.66 5.25
C LEU A 898 25.48 22.29 6.40
N GLN A 899 25.60 21.06 6.90
CA GLN A 899 24.83 20.59 8.05
C GLN A 899 25.03 21.41 9.32
N ASN A 900 24.07 21.36 10.24
CA ASN A 900 24.16 21.96 11.58
C ASN A 900 24.22 20.91 12.70
N ARG A 901 24.84 19.76 12.41
CA ARG A 901 24.86 18.59 13.31
C ARG A 901 25.47 18.88 14.68
N GLY A 902 26.42 19.82 14.76
CA GLY A 902 27.06 20.28 16.00
C GLY A 902 26.09 20.87 17.02
N SER A 903 24.89 21.29 16.59
CA SER A 903 23.80 21.72 17.50
C SER A 903 23.32 20.61 18.44
N ASN A 904 23.69 19.34 18.18
CA ASN A 904 23.42 18.26 19.12
C ASN A 904 24.42 18.16 20.27
N PHE A 905 25.51 18.94 20.30
CA PHE A 905 26.32 19.06 21.50
C PHE A 905 25.55 19.82 22.58
N THR A 906 25.75 19.42 23.84
CA THR A 906 25.44 20.30 24.96
C THR A 906 26.67 21.16 25.29
N LEU A 907 26.42 22.36 25.76
CA LEU A 907 27.44 23.27 26.30
C LEU A 907 27.47 23.24 27.84
N GLU A 908 26.74 22.30 28.45
CA GLU A 908 26.77 22.07 29.90
C GLU A 908 28.06 21.33 30.30
N ASP A 909 28.75 21.87 31.29
CA ASP A 909 29.94 21.26 31.87
C ASP A 909 29.64 19.84 32.38
N ASN A 910 30.61 18.93 32.21
CA ASN A 910 30.56 17.54 32.71
C ASN A 910 29.50 16.61 32.08
N HIS A 911 28.71 17.07 31.11
CA HIS A 911 27.79 16.18 30.39
C HIS A 911 28.57 15.26 29.43
N PRO A 912 28.25 13.95 29.28
CA PRO A 912 29.00 13.04 28.40
C PRO A 912 29.06 13.52 26.94
N ASN A 913 27.98 14.12 26.45
CA ASN A 913 27.88 14.73 25.13
C ASN A 913 28.25 16.24 25.09
N VAL A 914 29.06 16.72 26.04
CA VAL A 914 29.57 18.11 26.01
C VAL A 914 30.42 18.35 24.77
N LEU A 915 30.36 19.57 24.23
CA LEU A 915 31.21 20.01 23.12
C LEU A 915 32.69 19.83 23.47
N ASP A 916 33.44 19.23 22.54
CA ASP A 916 34.89 19.09 22.60
C ASP A 916 35.44 19.05 21.16
N GLY A 917 36.70 19.40 20.98
CA GLY A 917 37.39 19.33 19.69
C GLY A 917 37.58 17.88 19.23
N ASN A 918 37.47 17.65 17.92
CA ASN A 918 37.60 16.32 17.31
C ASN A 918 36.64 15.27 17.92
N LYS A 919 35.43 15.69 18.29
CA LYS A 919 34.40 14.82 18.87
C LYS A 919 33.20 14.74 17.94
N ARG A 920 32.54 13.59 17.89
CA ARG A 920 31.25 13.44 17.21
C ARG A 920 30.10 13.83 18.14
N PRO A 921 29.15 14.67 17.71
CA PRO A 921 27.96 14.98 18.51
C PRO A 921 27.02 13.77 18.58
N TYR A 922 26.13 13.74 19.58
CA TYR A 922 24.95 12.87 19.55
C TYR A 922 24.24 12.95 18.20
N HIS A 923 23.91 11.81 17.62
CA HIS A 923 23.44 11.74 16.25
C HIS A 923 22.04 11.13 16.16
N THR A 924 21.13 11.82 15.45
CA THR A 924 19.73 11.41 15.39
C THR A 924 19.44 10.37 14.32
N ILE A 925 20.19 10.33 13.22
CA ILE A 925 19.87 9.39 12.11
C ILE A 925 20.19 7.94 12.44
N ILE A 926 19.23 7.04 12.22
CA ILE A 926 19.32 5.62 12.55
C ILE A 926 18.75 4.72 11.44
N PRO A 927 19.56 3.83 10.84
CA PRO A 927 19.10 2.73 10.02
C PRO A 927 18.86 1.47 10.86
N ALA A 928 17.81 0.69 10.57
CA ALA A 928 17.56 -0.60 11.23
C ALA A 928 17.59 -1.78 10.25
N ILE A 929 18.04 -2.93 10.75
CA ILE A 929 17.86 -4.26 10.13
C ILE A 929 17.39 -5.22 11.21
N CYS A 930 16.46 -6.12 10.88
CA CYS A 930 16.08 -7.23 11.73
C CYS A 930 16.40 -8.56 11.06
N THR A 931 17.02 -9.46 11.81
CA THR A 931 17.29 -10.84 11.41
C THR A 931 16.59 -11.82 12.35
N LYS A 932 16.35 -13.04 11.88
CA LYS A 932 15.87 -14.14 12.71
C LYS A 932 17.01 -14.72 13.54
N LYS A 933 16.84 -14.83 14.86
CA LYS A 933 17.86 -15.34 15.80
C LYS A 933 18.34 -16.75 15.44
N SER A 934 17.42 -17.61 15.01
CA SER A 934 17.68 -19.02 14.72
C SER A 934 18.49 -19.26 13.44
N THR A 935 18.37 -18.38 12.44
CA THR A 935 18.95 -18.59 11.10
C THR A 935 19.91 -17.49 10.65
N ASN A 936 19.95 -16.36 11.35
CA ASN A 936 20.54 -15.09 10.92
C ASN A 936 20.01 -14.63 9.55
N GLU A 937 18.86 -15.14 9.11
CA GLU A 937 18.25 -14.68 7.88
C GLU A 937 17.59 -13.32 8.08
N LEU A 938 17.74 -12.47 7.09
CA LEU A 938 17.05 -11.19 7.04
C LEU A 938 15.55 -11.39 7.19
N PHE A 939 14.96 -10.70 8.16
CA PHE A 939 13.52 -10.58 8.32
C PHE A 939 13.02 -9.32 7.59
N MET A 940 13.60 -8.16 7.90
CA MET A 940 13.27 -6.87 7.27
C MET A 940 14.35 -5.82 7.47
N SER A 941 14.36 -4.82 6.59
CA SER A 941 15.09 -3.57 6.72
C SER A 941 14.07 -2.43 6.70
N TRP A 942 14.14 -1.53 7.67
CA TRP A 942 13.22 -0.41 7.79
C TRP A 942 13.83 0.72 8.62
N SER A 943 13.23 1.90 8.51
CA SER A 943 13.36 2.99 9.47
C SER A 943 12.25 4.00 9.19
N VAL A 944 12.05 4.93 10.13
CA VAL A 944 11.03 5.99 10.04
C VAL A 944 11.73 7.31 10.30
N MET A 945 11.91 8.13 9.27
CA MET A 945 12.56 9.45 9.32
C MET A 945 11.92 10.39 10.35
N GLY A 946 12.69 11.34 10.90
CA GLY A 946 12.15 12.49 11.64
C GLY A 946 12.90 12.80 12.94
N SER A 947 14.23 12.96 12.90
CA SER A 947 15.05 13.28 14.08
C SER A 947 14.72 12.37 15.27
N PHE A 948 14.26 12.90 16.40
CA PHE A 948 13.88 12.16 17.60
C PHE A 948 12.60 11.32 17.45
N ASN A 949 11.83 11.43 16.36
CA ASN A 949 10.78 10.47 16.05
C ASN A 949 11.35 9.11 15.59
N GLN A 950 12.60 9.05 15.12
CA GLN A 950 13.09 7.83 14.48
C GLN A 950 13.02 6.57 15.35
N PRO A 951 13.50 6.56 16.62
CA PRO A 951 13.34 5.39 17.48
C PRO A 951 11.86 5.04 17.74
N GLN A 952 11.01 6.06 17.85
CA GLN A 952 9.59 5.90 18.14
C GLN A 952 8.87 5.23 16.98
N GLY A 953 9.11 5.71 15.76
CA GLY A 953 8.55 5.16 14.54
C GLY A 953 9.09 3.76 14.24
N GLN A 954 10.40 3.52 14.42
CA GLN A 954 10.99 2.19 14.25
C GLN A 954 10.35 1.13 15.14
N VAL A 955 10.17 1.43 16.43
CA VAL A 955 9.54 0.51 17.39
C VAL A 955 8.08 0.28 17.00
N GLN A 956 7.30 1.34 16.74
CA GLN A 956 5.90 1.22 16.33
C GLN A 956 5.73 0.37 15.07
N THR A 957 6.52 0.64 14.02
CA THR A 957 6.45 -0.10 12.75
C THR A 957 6.88 -1.56 12.91
N LEU A 958 7.93 -1.85 13.69
CA LEU A 958 8.32 -3.23 13.99
C LEU A 958 7.20 -4.00 14.66
N LEU A 959 6.63 -3.44 15.73
CA LEU A 959 5.54 -4.08 16.48
C LEU A 959 4.32 -4.34 15.60
N ASN A 960 3.98 -3.43 14.68
CA ASN A 960 2.91 -3.65 13.71
C ASN A 960 3.20 -4.83 12.77
N VAL A 961 4.41 -4.90 12.21
CA VAL A 961 4.80 -6.04 11.35
C VAL A 961 4.75 -7.36 12.13
N LEU A 962 5.18 -7.36 13.40
CA LEU A 962 5.12 -8.53 14.27
C LEU A 962 3.68 -8.96 14.62
N ARG A 963 2.73 -8.01 14.60
CA ARG A 963 1.28 -8.28 14.73
C ARG A 963 0.62 -8.78 13.44
N GLY A 964 1.39 -8.97 12.37
CA GLY A 964 0.91 -9.55 11.12
C GLY A 964 0.62 -8.54 10.01
N PHE A 965 0.86 -7.25 10.23
CA PHE A 965 0.65 -6.22 9.23
C PHE A 965 1.61 -6.45 8.06
N THR A 966 1.12 -6.23 6.84
CA THR A 966 1.97 -6.12 5.66
C THR A 966 2.90 -4.90 5.79
N PRO A 967 4.01 -4.83 5.02
CA PRO A 967 4.90 -3.69 5.09
C PRO A 967 4.21 -2.34 4.83
N GLN A 968 3.20 -2.30 3.96
CA GLN A 968 2.44 -1.07 3.71
C GLN A 968 1.50 -0.75 4.88
N GLU A 969 0.70 -1.70 5.35
CA GLU A 969 -0.20 -1.48 6.51
C GLU A 969 0.57 -1.04 7.76
N ALA A 970 1.76 -1.59 8.01
CA ALA A 970 2.59 -1.23 9.14
C ALA A 970 3.07 0.24 9.08
N LEU A 971 3.23 0.80 7.88
CA LEU A 971 3.54 2.20 7.66
C LEU A 971 2.28 3.08 7.70
N ASP A 972 1.17 2.61 7.15
CA ASP A 972 -0.08 3.38 7.08
C ASP A 972 -0.73 3.55 8.46
N ALA A 973 -0.52 2.59 9.37
CA ALA A 973 -1.01 2.62 10.74
C ALA A 973 -0.76 3.98 11.43
N PRO A 974 -1.76 4.55 12.13
CA PRO A 974 -1.59 5.77 12.92
C PRO A 974 -0.49 5.61 13.97
N ARG A 975 0.36 6.63 14.09
CA ARG A 975 1.48 6.67 15.02
C ARG A 975 1.28 7.75 16.08
N PHE A 976 2.10 7.68 17.12
CA PHE A 976 2.35 8.80 18.00
C PHE A 976 3.82 9.25 17.93
N CYS A 977 4.05 10.47 18.35
CA CYS A 977 5.35 11.07 18.57
C CYS A 977 5.33 11.85 19.89
N ILE A 978 6.20 11.50 20.83
CA ILE A 978 6.42 12.25 22.07
C ILE A 978 6.97 13.63 21.66
N GLY A 979 6.25 14.68 22.10
CA GLY A 979 6.52 16.08 21.77
C GLY A 979 7.82 16.59 22.39
N ALA A 980 8.13 17.86 22.17
CA ALA A 980 9.20 18.63 22.81
C ALA A 980 8.61 19.92 23.38
N LYS A 981 8.83 20.26 24.66
CA LYS A 981 8.48 21.61 25.15
C LYS A 981 9.37 22.60 24.40
N LYS A 982 8.83 23.34 23.42
CA LYS A 982 9.53 24.47 22.82
C LYS A 982 9.79 25.49 23.93
N PRO A 983 11.02 26.00 24.13
CA PRO A 983 11.21 27.16 24.99
C PRO A 983 10.33 28.29 24.42
N SER A 984 9.39 28.76 25.23
CA SER A 984 8.51 29.87 24.90
C SER A 984 9.35 31.14 24.82
N LYS A 985 9.98 31.43 23.67
CA LYS A 985 10.51 32.74 23.27
C LYS A 985 10.91 32.71 21.77
N ILE A 986 9.93 32.66 20.86
CA ILE A 986 10.04 33.47 19.63
C ILE A 986 9.31 34.76 19.98
N VAL A 987 10.06 35.74 20.50
CA VAL A 987 9.55 37.09 20.69
C VAL A 987 9.48 37.70 19.29
N PRO A 988 8.29 38.09 18.78
CA PRO A 988 8.22 38.91 17.58
C PRO A 988 9.05 40.16 17.83
N HIS A 989 9.96 40.52 16.92
CA HIS A 989 10.68 41.79 16.97
C HIS A 989 9.69 42.96 17.05
N ASN A 990 9.32 43.40 18.26
CA ASN A 990 8.79 44.72 18.67
C ASN A 990 8.01 44.70 20.00
N THR A 991 8.52 44.12 21.10
CA THR A 991 7.93 44.36 22.44
C THR A 991 9.02 44.72 23.47
N PRO A 992 8.81 45.72 24.35
CA PRO A 992 9.88 46.24 25.22
C PRO A 992 10.31 45.24 26.30
N ILE A 993 11.59 45.33 26.64
CA ILE A 993 12.35 44.54 27.61
C ILE A 993 11.65 44.53 28.99
N LEU A 994 11.26 43.34 29.47
CA LEU A 994 10.97 43.10 30.89
C LEU A 994 12.29 42.91 31.67
N SER A 995 12.30 43.31 32.94
CA SER A 995 13.49 43.48 33.79
C SER A 995 14.30 42.19 34.03
N LYS A 996 15.62 42.37 34.18
CA LYS A 996 16.64 41.34 34.48
C LYS A 996 16.34 40.44 35.69
N GLU A 997 15.45 40.85 36.58
CA GLU A 997 15.06 40.09 37.77
C GLU A 997 14.12 38.92 37.43
N ALA A 998 13.33 39.00 36.35
CA ALA A 998 12.48 37.90 35.90
C ALA A 998 13.24 36.79 35.14
N GLU A 999 14.46 37.06 34.68
CA GLU A 999 15.31 36.07 33.99
C GLU A 999 16.08 35.17 34.95
N LEU A 1000 16.31 35.61 36.20
CA LEU A 1000 17.04 34.83 37.20
C LEU A 1000 16.14 33.83 37.95
N GLU A 1001 14.84 34.11 38.09
CA GLU A 1001 13.87 33.18 38.68
C GLU A 1001 13.44 32.07 37.69
N SER A 1002 13.58 32.29 36.37
CA SER A 1002 13.23 31.30 35.34
C SER A 1002 14.35 30.28 35.06
N SER A 1003 15.59 30.53 35.47
CA SER A 1003 16.74 29.65 35.18
C SER A 1003 17.00 28.58 36.24
N LEU A 1004 16.28 28.64 37.37
CA LEU A 1004 16.40 27.71 38.50
C LEU A 1004 15.14 26.85 38.73
N ALA A 1005 14.12 26.99 37.90
CA ALA A 1005 12.92 26.16 37.94
C ALA A 1005 13.13 24.85 37.14
N ASP A 1006 13.65 23.84 37.85
CA ASP A 1006 13.48 22.40 37.65
C ASP A 1006 12.71 21.94 36.40
N SER A 1007 13.37 21.16 35.53
CA SER A 1007 12.94 19.86 34.94
C SER A 1007 11.44 19.53 34.71
N GLU A 1008 10.58 20.50 34.43
CA GLU A 1008 9.14 20.29 34.21
C GLU A 1008 8.82 19.71 32.83
N ILE A 1009 8.73 18.37 32.77
CA ILE A 1009 7.44 17.74 32.43
C ILE A 1009 7.00 17.82 30.97
N ASN A 1010 7.75 17.27 30.00
CA ASN A 1010 7.24 17.10 28.65
C ASN A 1010 6.25 15.91 28.53
N SER A 1011 5.02 16.15 28.97
CA SER A 1011 3.90 15.20 28.87
C SER A 1011 3.27 15.16 27.48
N GLU A 1012 3.74 16.00 26.54
CA GLU A 1012 3.17 16.13 25.21
C GLU A 1012 3.33 14.84 24.40
N VAL A 1013 2.23 14.36 23.82
CA VAL A 1013 2.20 13.23 22.90
C VAL A 1013 1.34 13.63 21.71
N ASN A 1014 1.97 13.82 20.56
CA ASN A 1014 1.29 14.05 19.30
C ASN A 1014 0.83 12.70 18.76
N ILE A 1015 -0.47 12.53 18.56
CA ILE A 1015 -1.10 11.30 18.07
C ILE A 1015 -1.82 11.61 16.76
N GLU A 1016 -1.61 10.80 15.74
CA GLU A 1016 -2.27 10.99 14.46
C GLU A 1016 -3.79 10.74 14.53
N GLU A 1017 -4.51 11.41 13.64
CA GLU A 1017 -5.90 11.06 13.37
C GLU A 1017 -6.03 9.58 12.96
N GLY A 1018 -7.14 8.96 13.37
CA GLY A 1018 -7.38 7.51 13.22
C GLY A 1018 -7.27 6.74 14.55
N VAL A 1019 -6.55 7.23 15.55
CA VAL A 1019 -6.54 6.61 16.89
C VAL A 1019 -7.90 6.79 17.60
N ASN A 1020 -8.41 5.71 18.18
CA ASN A 1020 -9.73 5.67 18.84
C ASN A 1020 -9.86 6.75 19.94
N GLU A 1021 -10.99 7.48 19.94
CA GLU A 1021 -11.22 8.57 20.90
C GLU A 1021 -11.21 8.11 22.36
N ASN A 1022 -11.67 6.91 22.67
CA ASN A 1022 -11.65 6.37 24.02
C ASN A 1022 -10.21 6.13 24.49
N THR A 1023 -9.35 5.63 23.61
CA THR A 1023 -7.91 5.48 23.88
C THR A 1023 -7.27 6.84 24.16
N ILE A 1024 -7.59 7.87 23.37
CA ILE A 1024 -7.12 9.25 23.60
C ILE A 1024 -7.60 9.77 24.97
N LYS A 1025 -8.88 9.57 25.32
CA LYS A 1025 -9.45 9.96 26.62
C LYS A 1025 -8.76 9.22 27.78
N GLN A 1026 -8.45 7.94 27.60
CA GLN A 1026 -7.76 7.13 28.59
C GLN A 1026 -6.32 7.59 28.81
N LEU A 1027 -5.57 7.86 27.75
CA LEU A 1027 -4.22 8.43 27.85
C LEU A 1027 -4.22 9.78 28.58
N ARG A 1028 -5.18 10.67 28.26
CA ARG A 1028 -5.34 11.93 28.99
C ARG A 1028 -5.65 11.72 30.47
N LYS A 1029 -6.51 10.74 30.79
CA LYS A 1029 -6.84 10.38 32.19
C LYS A 1029 -5.63 9.84 32.95
N MET A 1030 -4.72 9.16 32.26
CA MET A 1030 -3.44 8.71 32.81
C MET A 1030 -2.42 9.84 32.96
N GLY A 1031 -2.68 11.06 32.45
CA GLY A 1031 -1.81 12.22 32.62
C GLY A 1031 -0.96 12.59 31.40
N HIS A 1032 -1.19 11.99 30.23
CA HIS A 1032 -0.53 12.40 28.98
C HIS A 1032 -1.17 13.68 28.39
N ASP A 1033 -0.37 14.66 27.96
CA ASP A 1033 -0.85 15.82 27.18
C ASP A 1033 -0.98 15.44 25.71
N VAL A 1034 -2.09 14.76 25.38
CA VAL A 1034 -2.32 14.27 24.02
C VAL A 1034 -2.79 15.38 23.08
N ARG A 1035 -1.99 15.66 22.05
CA ARG A 1035 -2.29 16.53 20.89
C ARG A 1035 -2.65 15.68 19.68
N ILE A 1036 -3.60 16.11 18.86
CA ILE A 1036 -4.02 15.36 17.67
C ILE A 1036 -3.39 16.02 16.43
N SER A 1037 -2.61 15.25 15.67
CA SER A 1037 -1.99 15.69 14.41
C SER A 1037 -2.88 15.33 13.22
N ARG A 1038 -3.21 16.32 12.38
CA ARG A 1038 -4.07 16.15 11.19
C ARG A 1038 -3.42 16.70 9.92
N GLY A 1039 -3.74 16.10 8.78
CA GLY A 1039 -3.22 16.55 7.47
C GLY A 1039 -1.68 16.62 7.47
N LEU A 1040 -1.10 17.75 7.05
CA LEU A 1040 0.36 17.92 6.99
C LEU A 1040 1.05 17.86 8.37
N GLN A 1041 0.35 18.12 9.47
CA GLN A 1041 0.94 18.03 10.83
C GLN A 1041 1.39 16.61 11.19
N ARG A 1042 0.88 15.60 10.46
CA ARG A 1042 1.31 14.21 10.56
C ARG A 1042 2.79 14.01 10.22
N GLU A 1043 3.46 14.99 9.61
CA GLU A 1043 4.91 14.96 9.36
C GLU A 1043 5.74 14.76 10.63
N ILE A 1044 5.24 15.17 11.80
CA ILE A 1044 5.89 14.96 13.10
C ILE A 1044 6.06 13.47 13.45
N CYS A 1045 5.18 12.61 12.91
CA CYS A 1045 5.21 11.16 13.10
C CYS A 1045 6.09 10.44 12.06
N GLY A 1046 6.80 11.21 11.23
CA GLY A 1046 7.87 10.72 10.38
C GLY A 1046 7.41 10.03 9.10
N ARG A 1047 8.39 9.65 8.29
CA ARG A 1047 8.20 9.03 6.97
C ARG A 1047 9.02 7.74 6.90
N GLY A 1048 8.36 6.59 6.81
CA GLY A 1048 9.02 5.29 6.81
C GLY A 1048 9.16 4.61 5.44
N GLN A 1049 10.18 3.79 5.32
CA GLN A 1049 10.35 2.85 4.21
C GLN A 1049 10.61 1.46 4.79
N ILE A 1050 10.16 0.42 4.12
CA ILE A 1050 10.36 -0.96 4.58
C ILE A 1050 10.54 -1.90 3.39
N ILE A 1051 11.52 -2.80 3.50
CA ILE A 1051 11.65 -4.00 2.68
C ILE A 1051 11.69 -5.21 3.61
N LYS A 1052 10.74 -6.13 3.42
CA LYS A 1052 10.60 -7.38 4.18
C LYS A 1052 10.83 -8.57 3.26
N LYS A 1053 11.61 -9.54 3.74
CA LYS A 1053 11.80 -10.82 3.04
C LYS A 1053 10.65 -11.75 3.43
N THR A 1054 9.75 -12.06 2.50
CA THR A 1054 8.54 -12.87 2.79
C THR A 1054 8.75 -14.35 2.50
N SER A 1055 9.62 -14.66 1.55
CA SER A 1055 10.11 -16.02 1.30
C SER A 1055 11.53 -15.97 0.73
N LYS A 1056 12.11 -17.12 0.38
CA LYS A 1056 13.50 -17.21 -0.11
C LYS A 1056 13.78 -16.23 -1.26
N ASP A 1057 12.82 -16.09 -2.18
CA ASP A 1057 12.98 -15.38 -3.45
C ASP A 1057 11.94 -14.24 -3.62
N VAL A 1058 11.26 -13.82 -2.54
CA VAL A 1058 10.20 -12.79 -2.62
C VAL A 1058 10.44 -11.68 -1.60
N TRP A 1059 10.44 -10.46 -2.13
CA TRP A 1059 10.46 -9.21 -1.37
C TRP A 1059 9.06 -8.61 -1.32
N SER A 1060 8.70 -8.03 -0.17
CA SER A 1060 7.55 -7.15 -0.02
C SER A 1060 8.06 -5.81 0.49
N ALA A 1061 7.57 -4.72 -0.07
CA ALA A 1061 8.02 -3.38 0.29
C ALA A 1061 6.83 -2.44 0.54
N GLY A 1062 7.08 -1.41 1.34
CA GLY A 1062 6.10 -0.36 1.68
C GLY A 1062 6.77 0.99 1.69
N SER A 1063 6.00 2.03 1.36
CA SER A 1063 6.45 3.43 1.36
C SER A 1063 5.40 4.32 2.00
N ASP A 1064 5.82 5.20 2.91
CA ASP A 1064 4.90 5.99 3.73
C ASP A 1064 4.01 6.90 2.89
N MET A 1065 2.70 6.88 3.17
CA MET A 1065 1.74 7.75 2.52
C MET A 1065 1.83 9.23 2.96
N ARG A 1066 2.57 9.52 4.05
CA ARG A 1066 2.74 10.88 4.59
C ARG A 1066 3.67 11.75 3.74
N ALA A 1067 4.33 11.19 2.73
CA ALA A 1067 5.20 11.94 1.84
C ALA A 1067 5.28 11.38 0.42
N ASP A 1068 5.84 12.19 -0.48
CA ASP A 1068 6.18 11.78 -1.83
C ASP A 1068 7.27 10.69 -1.78
N GLY A 1069 6.90 9.45 -2.08
CA GLY A 1069 7.79 8.30 -2.01
C GLY A 1069 7.21 7.08 -2.72
N CYS A 1070 8.06 6.10 -3.01
CA CYS A 1070 7.62 4.85 -3.62
C CYS A 1070 8.52 3.66 -3.27
N ALA A 1071 7.91 2.48 -3.29
CA ALA A 1071 8.60 1.22 -3.45
C ALA A 1071 8.54 0.82 -4.93
N ILE A 1072 9.70 0.52 -5.54
CA ILE A 1072 9.81 0.10 -6.94
C ILE A 1072 10.57 -1.21 -6.99
N ALA A 1073 10.05 -2.19 -7.74
CA ALA A 1073 10.77 -3.42 -8.07
C ALA A 1073 11.58 -3.23 -9.36
N GLN A 1074 12.75 -3.85 -9.42
CA GLN A 1074 13.49 -4.06 -10.66
C GLN A 1074 12.69 -5.02 -11.57
N ILE A 1075 12.65 -4.76 -12.89
CA ILE A 1075 11.87 -5.54 -13.88
C ILE A 1075 12.79 -6.35 -14.77
#